data_AF-A0A935CML5-F1
#
_entry.id   AF-A0A935CML5-F1
#
_cell.length_a   1.000
_cell.length_b   1.000
_cell.length_c   1.000
_cell.angle_alpha   90.00
_cell.angle_beta   90.00
_cell.angle_gamma   90.00
#
_symmetry.space_group_name_H-M   'P 1'
#
loop_
_entity.id
_entity.type
_entity.pdbx_description
1 polymer ?
#
loop_
_entity_poly.entity_id
_entity_poly.type
_entity_poly.pdbx_seq_one_letter_code
_entity_poly.pdbx_strand_id
1 'polypeptide(L)'
;MAIRLHLLLIGACLFGLQAAVGAFTLSGSRSAAAAPLAFWAVQYQAPAGITLRGIRMLTTDLGYAVGGPDWGFQGDPYVLKTTNGGASWARINLPAQISGWQGGIDCLSTVTCLSVGITGQAIRTSDGGVTWALSAMPNYGGYLYTAYLANSSLVLAGGTNGHSFRSTNGGASWHEFFPGGSVVIWEFACFGSTCYGAGNGATMAISTDSGASWTRRFAPQGDLLGLHFFSASTGYFAGQGGLIYYTTNAGLSFTTQMSINSVDLFDIEMVNTQEGWAVGGYRVGGENYDGRMYHTMNGGGAWTRITDIPATALIWEADFVDASHGWAVTHDGKILAYSAGPAATPTVTPTSPTSTMSPTPTPTRTPTILPTPTATPTGTPTPLPNSGHVGGVVFDDLDGNGMRDVGEPGLAAALVDLLLPGGGLVSRFTTGADGAFIFRDVTAGAYRLQETDPPGYTSPPSSNLVDFELLAGATRLFDFPDTRIPPTDVPTPTATQTPTPTPTATPTPNTTVLWGQVIAGNDDATQRLGSGLVDLASIVLRLGNSAGNHLVSGARFAQVDIPFHVRITQAAVLLYRSYHPAAFPSVTLKIEGAALDNPANFATMPPLQMPRTAANVPWTVTSTEPLDWASSPDLSRVVQEVVNRPAWQSGNALALLLTSDPANAGYFDALAYEGNPVFAAKLSVTYAACLAADIDCSCQVGVNDLLAVAAHFGLVSSDPAWNRLYDLAPDGVIDVADVAAAAGAWGQWGCQ
;
A
#
# COMPACT_ATOMS: atom_id res chain seq x y z
N MET A 1 -17.91 24.86 -64.34
CA MET A 1 -18.01 23.56 -65.06
C MET A 1 -16.75 22.76 -64.77
N ALA A 2 -16.82 21.44 -64.73
CA ALA A 2 -15.74 20.51 -64.29
C ALA A 2 -14.72 20.24 -65.43
N ILE A 3 -13.48 19.69 -65.28
CA ILE A 3 -12.55 19.35 -64.17
C ILE A 3 -11.16 18.94 -64.82
N ARG A 4 -10.06 18.85 -64.04
CA ARG A 4 -8.75 18.14 -64.30
C ARG A 4 -7.73 18.69 -65.33
N LEU A 5 -6.55 19.10 -64.81
CA LEU A 5 -5.17 18.73 -65.23
C LEU A 5 -4.17 19.34 -64.19
N HIS A 6 -2.87 19.05 -64.14
CA HIS A 6 -2.12 17.83 -63.77
C HIS A 6 -0.61 18.23 -63.62
N LEU A 7 0.08 17.74 -62.58
CA LEU A 7 1.53 17.44 -62.46
C LEU A 7 2.67 18.51 -62.34
N LEU A 8 3.77 18.00 -61.73
CA LEU A 8 5.19 18.43 -61.70
C LEU A 8 5.60 19.69 -60.88
N LEU A 9 6.88 19.94 -60.52
CA LEU A 9 8.03 19.17 -59.92
C LEU A 9 9.33 20.01 -60.08
N ILE A 10 10.41 19.68 -59.34
CA ILE A 10 11.81 20.21 -59.47
C ILE A 10 11.95 21.69 -58.99
N GLY A 11 13.06 22.14 -58.39
CA GLY A 11 14.30 21.49 -57.94
C GLY A 11 15.25 22.50 -57.25
N ALA A 12 16.34 22.03 -56.64
CA ALA A 12 17.26 22.86 -55.85
C ALA A 12 18.44 23.44 -56.67
N CYS A 13 19.03 24.55 -56.22
CA CYS A 13 20.51 24.75 -56.21
C CYS A 13 21.02 26.07 -55.55
N LEU A 14 22.33 26.05 -55.26
CA LEU A 14 23.29 27.14 -55.00
C LEU A 14 23.43 27.83 -53.62
N PHE A 15 24.69 27.79 -53.15
CA PHE A 15 25.51 28.72 -52.35
C PHE A 15 25.12 30.22 -52.35
N GLY A 16 25.50 31.06 -51.36
CA GLY A 16 26.27 30.83 -50.12
C GLY A 16 27.13 32.03 -49.66
N LEU A 17 27.55 32.04 -48.38
CA LEU A 17 28.56 32.93 -47.73
C LEU A 17 28.19 34.40 -47.38
N GLN A 18 28.38 34.78 -46.09
CA GLN A 18 28.73 36.12 -45.51
C GLN A 18 27.81 37.34 -45.80
N ALA A 19 27.68 38.41 -45.00
CA ALA A 19 28.07 38.81 -43.62
C ALA A 19 27.40 40.20 -43.33
N ALA A 20 27.20 40.75 -42.13
CA ALA A 20 27.19 40.30 -40.71
C ALA A 20 26.61 41.46 -39.83
N VAL A 21 26.73 41.37 -38.48
CA VAL A 21 26.38 42.38 -37.44
C VAL A 21 24.89 42.52 -37.10
N GLY A 22 24.56 42.48 -35.79
CA GLY A 22 23.20 42.65 -35.27
C GLY A 22 23.01 42.13 -33.84
N ALA A 23 23.85 42.56 -32.90
CA ALA A 23 23.87 42.01 -31.54
C ALA A 23 22.73 42.56 -30.65
N PHE A 24 22.06 41.67 -29.91
CA PHE A 24 21.29 42.01 -28.72
C PHE A 24 21.68 41.04 -27.60
N THR A 25 22.00 41.56 -26.42
CA THR A 25 22.48 40.77 -25.29
C THR A 25 21.36 40.39 -24.35
N LEU A 26 21.24 39.09 -24.05
CA LEU A 26 20.59 38.61 -22.84
C LEU A 26 21.63 37.95 -21.94
N SER A 27 21.71 38.42 -20.70
CA SER A 27 22.64 37.95 -19.68
C SER A 27 22.28 36.54 -19.23
N GLY A 28 23.22 35.59 -19.36
CA GLY A 28 22.98 34.21 -18.96
C GLY A 28 22.95 34.03 -17.44
N SER A 29 21.90 33.39 -16.94
CA SER A 29 22.06 32.51 -15.78
C SER A 29 22.99 31.36 -16.17
N ARG A 30 24.05 31.12 -15.40
CA ARG A 30 24.79 29.86 -15.54
C ARG A 30 23.87 28.75 -15.05
N SER A 31 23.68 27.71 -15.86
CA SER A 31 23.03 26.49 -15.42
C SER A 31 23.79 25.90 -14.23
N ALA A 32 23.06 25.32 -13.27
CA ALA A 32 23.68 24.38 -12.35
C ALA A 32 24.31 23.25 -13.17
N ALA A 33 25.51 22.81 -12.79
CA ALA A 33 26.08 21.60 -13.37
C ALA A 33 25.16 20.42 -13.00
N ALA A 34 24.70 19.66 -13.99
CA ALA A 34 23.89 18.49 -13.74
C ALA A 34 24.69 17.47 -12.91
N ALA A 35 24.00 16.75 -12.02
CA ALA A 35 24.57 15.56 -11.41
C ALA A 35 24.98 14.54 -12.50
N PRO A 36 26.01 13.71 -12.28
CA PRO A 36 26.37 12.66 -13.23
C PRO A 36 25.17 11.74 -13.43
N LEU A 37 24.70 11.64 -14.68
CA LEU A 37 23.53 10.83 -15.03
C LEU A 37 23.81 9.35 -14.73
N ALA A 38 22.93 8.72 -13.96
CA ALA A 38 22.87 7.28 -13.89
C ALA A 38 22.49 6.72 -15.27
N PHE A 39 23.12 5.61 -15.68
CA PHE A 39 23.02 5.13 -17.05
C PHE A 39 22.70 3.63 -17.11
N TRP A 40 22.05 3.24 -18.22
CA TRP A 40 21.76 1.85 -18.55
C TRP A 40 22.70 1.37 -19.64
N ALA A 41 23.23 0.15 -19.48
CA ALA A 41 24.13 -0.48 -20.45
C ALA A 41 23.67 -1.91 -20.78
N VAL A 42 23.87 -2.35 -22.02
CA VAL A 42 23.63 -3.75 -22.41
C VAL A 42 24.75 -4.62 -21.84
N GLN A 43 24.43 -5.51 -20.91
CA GLN A 43 25.35 -6.52 -20.40
C GLN A 43 25.30 -7.82 -21.21
N TYR A 44 24.13 -8.17 -21.74
CA TYR A 44 23.91 -9.42 -22.46
C TYR A 44 23.01 -9.24 -23.67
N GLN A 45 23.20 -10.09 -24.68
CA GLN A 45 22.36 -10.22 -25.87
C GLN A 45 22.20 -11.71 -26.19
N ALA A 46 20.97 -12.20 -26.09
CA ALA A 46 20.61 -13.57 -26.51
C ALA A 46 20.68 -13.70 -28.05
N PRO A 47 20.77 -14.93 -28.59
CA PRO A 47 20.67 -15.20 -30.03
C PRO A 47 19.36 -14.66 -30.63
N ALA A 48 19.40 -14.29 -31.91
CA ALA A 48 18.23 -13.77 -32.61
C ALA A 48 17.03 -14.74 -32.55
N GLY A 49 15.85 -14.21 -32.23
CA GLY A 49 14.61 -14.98 -32.04
C GLY A 49 14.38 -15.47 -30.59
N ILE A 50 15.30 -15.22 -29.67
CA ILE A 50 15.09 -15.42 -28.23
C ILE A 50 14.61 -14.13 -27.58
N THR A 51 13.50 -14.22 -26.86
CA THR A 51 12.97 -13.16 -25.98
C THR A 51 13.26 -13.54 -24.53
N LEU A 52 13.78 -12.60 -23.74
CA LEU A 52 13.79 -12.69 -22.27
C LEU A 52 12.54 -12.01 -21.71
N ARG A 53 11.96 -12.54 -20.63
CA ARG A 53 10.65 -12.13 -20.10
C ARG A 53 10.71 -11.73 -18.63
N GLY A 54 11.19 -12.61 -17.75
CA GLY A 54 11.41 -12.31 -16.33
C GLY A 54 12.89 -12.30 -15.95
N ILE A 55 13.22 -11.58 -14.88
CA ILE A 55 14.57 -11.50 -14.29
C ILE A 55 14.45 -11.49 -12.76
N ARG A 56 15.35 -12.19 -12.06
CA ARG A 56 15.41 -12.18 -10.60
C ARG A 56 16.84 -12.12 -10.08
N MET A 57 17.16 -11.05 -9.38
CA MET A 57 18.45 -10.71 -8.79
C MET A 57 18.32 -10.82 -7.27
N LEU A 58 19.05 -11.75 -6.65
CA LEU A 58 19.02 -11.96 -5.19
C LEU A 58 20.06 -11.11 -4.45
N THR A 59 21.13 -10.74 -5.15
CA THR A 59 22.19 -9.86 -4.67
C THR A 59 22.77 -9.08 -5.84
N THR A 60 23.66 -8.12 -5.56
CA THR A 60 24.46 -7.43 -6.58
C THR A 60 25.24 -8.35 -7.51
N ASP A 61 25.49 -9.60 -7.10
CA ASP A 61 26.27 -10.59 -7.86
C ASP A 61 25.43 -11.72 -8.47
N LEU A 62 24.39 -12.19 -7.78
CA LEU A 62 23.68 -13.43 -8.10
C LEU A 62 22.27 -13.15 -8.63
N GLY A 63 21.97 -13.69 -9.80
CA GLY A 63 20.61 -13.66 -10.35
C GLY A 63 20.40 -14.57 -11.55
N TYR A 64 19.17 -14.60 -12.03
CA TYR A 64 18.67 -15.45 -13.11
C TYR A 64 17.83 -14.61 -14.07
N ALA A 65 17.85 -14.95 -15.36
CA ALA A 65 16.96 -14.36 -16.36
C ALA A 65 16.36 -15.47 -17.21
N VAL A 66 15.07 -15.38 -17.53
CA VAL A 66 14.33 -16.48 -18.18
C VAL A 66 13.58 -16.01 -19.42
N GLY A 67 13.29 -16.96 -20.31
CA GLY A 67 12.70 -16.65 -21.61
C GLY A 67 12.67 -17.85 -22.55
N GLY A 68 12.73 -17.58 -23.85
CA GLY A 68 12.71 -18.58 -24.91
C GLY A 68 12.24 -18.00 -26.25
N PRO A 69 12.04 -18.86 -27.27
CA PRO A 69 11.54 -18.47 -28.59
C PRO A 69 10.25 -17.66 -28.51
N ASP A 70 10.11 -16.61 -29.34
CA ASP A 70 8.94 -15.73 -29.25
C ASP A 70 7.63 -16.40 -29.71
N TRP A 71 6.62 -16.37 -28.84
CA TRP A 71 5.28 -17.00 -28.96
C TRP A 71 5.23 -18.48 -29.39
N GLY A 72 6.37 -19.16 -29.48
CA GLY A 72 6.47 -20.55 -29.96
C GLY A 72 6.17 -21.58 -28.87
N PHE A 73 5.30 -22.55 -29.19
CA PHE A 73 5.11 -23.78 -28.41
C PHE A 73 6.29 -24.78 -28.54
N GLN A 74 7.32 -24.45 -29.33
CA GLN A 74 8.42 -25.35 -29.70
C GLN A 74 9.78 -24.66 -29.54
N GLY A 75 10.80 -25.46 -29.21
CA GLY A 75 12.16 -25.01 -28.91
C GLY A 75 12.47 -25.07 -27.40
N ASP A 76 13.75 -24.91 -27.08
CA ASP A 76 14.22 -24.95 -25.69
C ASP A 76 13.82 -23.68 -24.91
N PRO A 77 13.62 -23.77 -23.59
CA PRO A 77 13.64 -22.60 -22.72
C PRO A 77 15.02 -21.92 -22.73
N TYR A 78 15.04 -20.63 -22.42
CA TYR A 78 16.27 -19.84 -22.31
C TYR A 78 16.44 -19.33 -20.88
N VAL A 79 17.05 -20.16 -20.04
CA VAL A 79 17.38 -19.81 -18.64
C VAL A 79 18.87 -19.45 -18.56
N LEU A 80 19.13 -18.27 -18.01
CA LEU A 80 20.46 -17.71 -17.75
C LEU A 80 20.68 -17.58 -16.25
N LYS A 81 21.95 -17.64 -15.83
CA LYS A 81 22.39 -17.31 -14.46
C LYS A 81 23.62 -16.41 -14.51
N THR A 82 23.70 -15.44 -13.60
CA THR A 82 24.93 -14.73 -13.26
C THR A 82 25.38 -15.01 -11.82
N THR A 83 26.67 -14.80 -11.56
CA THR A 83 27.32 -14.89 -10.23
C THR A 83 28.39 -13.79 -10.08
N ASN A 84 28.26 -12.72 -10.87
CA ASN A 84 29.17 -11.57 -10.94
C ASN A 84 28.46 -10.32 -11.50
N GLY A 85 27.23 -10.07 -11.06
CA GLY A 85 26.47 -8.84 -11.35
C GLY A 85 26.14 -8.65 -12.82
N GLY A 86 26.04 -9.76 -13.55
CA GLY A 86 25.81 -9.78 -14.98
C GLY A 86 27.01 -9.38 -15.85
N ALA A 87 28.21 -9.20 -15.27
CA ALA A 87 29.46 -9.13 -16.04
C ALA A 87 29.69 -10.39 -16.90
N SER A 88 29.06 -11.51 -16.53
CA SER A 88 28.79 -12.63 -17.43
C SER A 88 27.47 -13.31 -17.09
N TRP A 89 26.77 -13.80 -18.12
CA TRP A 89 25.55 -14.60 -18.00
C TRP A 89 25.76 -15.96 -18.68
N ALA A 90 25.57 -17.05 -17.94
CA ALA A 90 25.74 -18.43 -18.42
C ALA A 90 24.38 -19.09 -18.66
N ARG A 91 24.19 -19.73 -19.83
CA ARG A 91 22.98 -20.51 -20.12
C ARG A 91 22.99 -21.83 -19.34
N ILE A 92 21.89 -22.10 -18.62
CA ILE A 92 21.66 -23.38 -17.97
C ILE A 92 21.12 -24.37 -19.01
N ASN A 93 21.74 -25.56 -19.09
CA ASN A 93 21.23 -26.65 -19.92
C ASN A 93 20.17 -27.42 -19.12
N LEU A 94 18.92 -27.33 -19.56
CA LEU A 94 17.78 -27.98 -18.89
C LEU A 94 17.58 -29.42 -19.42
N PRO A 95 17.07 -30.34 -18.58
CA PRO A 95 16.61 -31.66 -19.03
C PRO A 95 15.64 -31.61 -20.22
N ALA A 96 15.83 -32.50 -21.20
CA ALA A 96 15.17 -32.45 -22.51
C ALA A 96 13.63 -32.60 -22.51
N GLN A 97 13.02 -32.99 -21.38
CA GLN A 97 11.55 -32.99 -21.19
C GLN A 97 10.99 -31.59 -20.85
N ILE A 98 11.84 -30.58 -20.67
CA ILE A 98 11.46 -29.19 -20.38
C ILE A 98 11.59 -28.39 -21.69
N SER A 99 10.44 -28.02 -22.27
CA SER A 99 10.34 -27.35 -23.57
C SER A 99 9.48 -26.08 -23.51
N GLY A 100 9.70 -25.16 -24.45
CA GLY A 100 8.97 -23.90 -24.57
C GLY A 100 9.54 -22.75 -23.73
N TRP A 101 9.04 -21.53 -23.96
CA TRP A 101 9.52 -20.34 -23.24
C TRP A 101 9.01 -20.28 -21.80
N GLN A 102 9.84 -19.72 -20.92
CA GLN A 102 9.43 -19.29 -19.57
C GLN A 102 9.02 -17.81 -19.57
N GLY A 103 8.04 -17.46 -18.75
CA GLY A 103 7.57 -16.10 -18.48
C GLY A 103 8.36 -15.53 -17.30
N GLY A 104 7.84 -15.72 -16.09
CA GLY A 104 8.40 -15.23 -14.83
C GLY A 104 9.26 -16.24 -14.08
N ILE A 105 10.05 -15.71 -13.16
CA ILE A 105 10.93 -16.44 -12.24
C ILE A 105 11.00 -15.68 -10.91
N ASP A 106 10.92 -16.40 -9.80
CA ASP A 106 11.24 -15.84 -8.48
C ASP A 106 12.08 -16.82 -7.65
N CYS A 107 12.78 -16.28 -6.65
CA CYS A 107 13.80 -16.97 -5.87
C CYS A 107 13.74 -16.61 -4.39
N LEU A 108 13.19 -17.50 -3.57
CA LEU A 108 13.14 -17.40 -2.11
C LEU A 108 14.55 -17.38 -1.46
N SER A 109 15.55 -17.94 -2.12
CA SER A 109 16.93 -18.00 -1.61
C SER A 109 17.93 -18.30 -2.73
N THR A 110 19.21 -18.10 -2.45
CA THR A 110 20.34 -18.37 -3.39
C THR A 110 20.38 -19.79 -3.94
N VAL A 111 19.68 -20.73 -3.30
CA VAL A 111 19.53 -22.13 -3.73
C VAL A 111 18.13 -22.50 -4.25
N THR A 112 17.07 -21.77 -3.91
CA THR A 112 15.68 -22.11 -4.27
C THR A 112 15.05 -21.05 -5.17
N CYS A 113 14.78 -21.43 -6.42
CA CYS A 113 14.02 -20.65 -7.39
C CYS A 113 12.95 -21.50 -8.07
N LEU A 114 11.87 -20.87 -8.52
CA LEU A 114 10.86 -21.47 -9.39
C LEU A 114 10.60 -20.54 -10.58
N SER A 115 10.48 -21.13 -11.77
CA SER A 115 10.16 -20.44 -13.02
C SER A 115 8.93 -21.10 -13.65
N VAL A 116 8.13 -20.31 -14.38
CA VAL A 116 6.91 -20.78 -15.04
C VAL A 116 6.88 -20.41 -16.52
N GLY A 117 6.03 -21.07 -17.31
CA GLY A 117 5.94 -20.78 -18.74
C GLY A 117 4.74 -21.41 -19.48
N ILE A 118 4.97 -21.66 -20.76
CA ILE A 118 3.97 -22.16 -21.71
C ILE A 118 3.47 -23.58 -21.36
N THR A 119 2.20 -23.86 -21.68
CA THR A 119 1.46 -25.11 -21.37
C THR A 119 1.27 -25.40 -19.88
N GLY A 120 1.32 -24.37 -19.02
CA GLY A 120 1.19 -24.53 -17.56
C GLY A 120 2.42 -25.16 -16.91
N GLN A 121 3.57 -25.13 -17.59
CA GLN A 121 4.81 -25.71 -17.07
C GLN A 121 5.38 -24.86 -15.94
N ALA A 122 5.82 -25.52 -14.86
CA ALA A 122 6.71 -24.94 -13.85
C ALA A 122 7.98 -25.79 -13.72
N ILE A 123 9.10 -25.13 -13.50
CA ILE A 123 10.39 -25.75 -13.17
C ILE A 123 10.95 -25.18 -11.88
N ARG A 124 11.50 -26.04 -11.03
CA ARG A 124 12.08 -25.65 -9.74
C ARG A 124 13.51 -26.13 -9.60
N THR A 125 14.33 -25.34 -8.91
CA THR A 125 15.63 -25.76 -8.35
C THR A 125 15.62 -25.67 -6.82
N SER A 126 16.51 -26.42 -6.19
CA SER A 126 16.80 -26.37 -4.74
C SER A 126 18.31 -26.45 -4.43
N ASP A 127 19.16 -26.34 -5.46
CA ASP A 127 20.62 -26.46 -5.39
C ASP A 127 21.34 -25.25 -6.03
N GLY A 128 20.63 -24.15 -6.25
CA GLY A 128 21.16 -22.96 -6.91
C GLY A 128 21.24 -23.07 -8.42
N GLY A 129 20.32 -23.83 -9.03
CA GLY A 129 20.23 -24.00 -10.47
C GLY A 129 21.30 -24.90 -11.07
N VAL A 130 21.93 -25.75 -10.27
CA VAL A 130 22.80 -26.84 -10.76
C VAL A 130 21.93 -27.94 -11.38
N THR A 131 20.76 -28.20 -10.80
CA THR A 131 19.68 -28.99 -11.40
C THR A 131 18.35 -28.24 -11.38
N TRP A 132 17.51 -28.54 -12.36
CA TRP A 132 16.14 -28.07 -12.47
C TRP A 132 15.23 -29.26 -12.79
N ALA A 133 14.09 -29.34 -12.11
CA ALA A 133 13.09 -30.39 -12.30
C ALA A 133 11.72 -29.80 -12.61
N LEU A 134 10.90 -30.55 -13.35
CA LEU A 134 9.48 -30.22 -13.54
C LEU A 134 8.76 -30.26 -12.18
N SER A 135 8.01 -29.21 -11.89
CA SER A 135 7.00 -29.19 -10.83
C SER A 135 5.69 -29.78 -11.37
N ALA A 136 4.95 -30.50 -10.52
CA ALA A 136 3.74 -31.24 -10.91
C ALA A 136 2.49 -30.34 -11.00
N MET A 137 2.54 -29.29 -11.83
CA MET A 137 1.39 -28.44 -12.14
C MET A 137 0.50 -29.09 -13.23
N PRO A 138 -0.84 -28.92 -13.19
CA PRO A 138 -1.71 -29.37 -14.27
C PRO A 138 -1.39 -28.69 -15.62
N ASN A 139 -1.17 -29.48 -16.67
CA ASN A 139 -1.12 -28.96 -18.03
C ASN A 139 -2.54 -28.63 -18.49
N TYR A 140 -2.89 -27.34 -18.42
CA TYR A 140 -4.16 -26.77 -18.88
C TYR A 140 -4.06 -26.11 -20.27
N GLY A 141 -2.91 -26.21 -20.93
CA GLY A 141 -2.67 -25.67 -22.28
C GLY A 141 -2.49 -24.15 -22.41
N GLY A 142 -2.67 -23.37 -21.33
CA GLY A 142 -2.45 -21.93 -21.33
C GLY A 142 -1.00 -21.50 -21.10
N TYR A 143 -0.81 -20.25 -20.69
CA TYR A 143 0.49 -19.66 -20.35
C TYR A 143 0.47 -19.15 -18.92
N LEU A 144 1.56 -19.35 -18.20
CA LEU A 144 1.83 -18.71 -16.92
C LEU A 144 2.77 -17.52 -17.16
N TYR A 145 2.40 -16.36 -16.62
CA TYR A 145 3.18 -15.12 -16.71
C TYR A 145 4.09 -14.95 -15.50
N THR A 146 3.56 -15.03 -14.29
CA THR A 146 4.28 -14.80 -13.02
C THR A 146 4.35 -16.05 -12.16
N ALA A 147 5.39 -16.13 -11.33
CA ALA A 147 5.49 -17.04 -10.20
C ALA A 147 6.12 -16.31 -9.00
N TYR A 148 5.53 -16.46 -7.82
CA TYR A 148 5.91 -15.71 -6.62
C TYR A 148 6.05 -16.64 -5.41
N LEU A 149 7.25 -16.74 -4.82
CA LEU A 149 7.57 -17.64 -3.69
C LEU A 149 7.45 -16.88 -2.36
N ALA A 150 6.21 -16.53 -1.99
CA ALA A 150 5.89 -15.79 -0.77
C ALA A 150 6.52 -16.35 0.52
N ASN A 151 6.77 -17.67 0.60
CA ASN A 151 7.67 -18.29 1.57
C ASN A 151 8.04 -19.73 1.13
N SER A 152 8.67 -20.51 2.02
CA SER A 152 9.09 -21.89 1.76
C SER A 152 7.94 -22.88 1.50
N SER A 153 6.70 -22.49 1.84
CA SER A 153 5.49 -23.28 1.62
C SER A 153 4.56 -22.66 0.57
N LEU A 154 4.28 -21.36 0.66
CA LEU A 154 3.36 -20.65 -0.23
C LEU A 154 4.05 -20.24 -1.53
N VAL A 155 3.52 -20.72 -2.66
CA VAL A 155 3.88 -20.23 -4.00
C VAL A 155 2.60 -19.93 -4.77
N LEU A 156 2.58 -18.81 -5.48
CA LEU A 156 1.51 -18.42 -6.41
C LEU A 156 2.05 -18.46 -7.85
N ALA A 157 1.19 -18.75 -8.82
CA ALA A 157 1.48 -18.67 -10.25
C ALA A 157 0.25 -18.18 -11.01
N GLY A 158 0.43 -17.21 -11.91
CA GLY A 158 -0.65 -16.48 -12.59
C GLY A 158 -0.63 -16.72 -14.09
N GLY A 159 -1.80 -16.86 -14.73
CA GLY A 159 -1.84 -17.26 -16.14
C GLY A 159 -3.10 -16.90 -16.91
N THR A 160 -3.12 -17.35 -18.17
CA THR A 160 -4.19 -17.07 -19.13
C THR A 160 -5.46 -17.91 -18.91
N ASN A 161 -6.54 -17.50 -19.58
CA ASN A 161 -7.85 -18.18 -19.64
C ASN A 161 -8.58 -18.32 -18.29
N GLY A 162 -8.18 -17.56 -17.27
CA GLY A 162 -8.78 -17.59 -15.93
C GLY A 162 -7.98 -18.35 -14.88
N HIS A 163 -7.00 -19.15 -15.30
CA HIS A 163 -6.33 -20.10 -14.40
C HIS A 163 -5.20 -19.42 -13.62
N SER A 164 -5.28 -19.48 -12.30
CA SER A 164 -4.18 -19.18 -11.37
C SER A 164 -3.98 -20.36 -10.42
N PHE A 165 -2.76 -20.58 -9.94
CA PHE A 165 -2.39 -21.78 -9.18
C PHE A 165 -1.66 -21.41 -7.89
N ARG A 166 -1.99 -22.12 -6.81
CA ARG A 166 -1.41 -21.98 -5.48
C ARG A 166 -0.81 -23.29 -5.01
N SER A 167 0.39 -23.22 -4.43
CA SER A 167 1.01 -24.31 -3.70
C SER A 167 1.14 -23.97 -2.22
N THR A 168 1.08 -24.99 -1.37
CA THR A 168 1.35 -24.92 0.08
C THR A 168 2.53 -25.81 0.49
N ASN A 169 3.33 -26.27 -0.48
CA ASN A 169 4.52 -27.11 -0.26
C ASN A 169 5.70 -26.69 -1.18
N GLY A 170 5.82 -25.39 -1.46
CA GLY A 170 6.94 -24.81 -2.21
C GLY A 170 6.88 -25.12 -3.71
N GLY A 171 5.70 -25.35 -4.27
CA GLY A 171 5.53 -25.76 -5.66
C GLY A 171 5.89 -27.23 -5.90
N ALA A 172 5.62 -28.13 -4.96
CA ALA A 172 5.68 -29.58 -5.21
C ALA A 172 4.35 -30.13 -5.75
N SER A 173 3.22 -29.60 -5.30
CA SER A 173 1.88 -29.79 -5.86
C SER A 173 1.09 -28.48 -5.86
N TRP A 174 0.05 -28.40 -6.69
CA TRP A 174 -0.71 -27.18 -6.94
C TRP A 174 -2.23 -27.39 -6.85
N HIS A 175 -2.92 -26.35 -6.42
CA HIS A 175 -4.37 -26.22 -6.44
C HIS A 175 -4.73 -24.98 -7.25
N GLU A 176 -5.70 -25.11 -8.15
CA GLU A 176 -6.21 -23.99 -8.95
C GLU A 176 -7.09 -23.07 -8.11
N PHE A 177 -6.94 -21.76 -8.27
CA PHE A 177 -7.84 -20.74 -7.74
C PHE A 177 -8.29 -19.80 -8.86
N PHE A 178 -9.47 -19.19 -8.70
CA PHE A 178 -10.28 -18.62 -9.79
C PHE A 178 -10.63 -19.59 -10.95
N PRO A 179 -10.95 -20.88 -10.72
CA PRO A 179 -11.27 -21.82 -11.82
C PRO A 179 -12.49 -21.37 -12.62
N GLY A 180 -12.24 -20.87 -13.84
CA GLY A 180 -13.26 -20.32 -14.74
C GLY A 180 -13.60 -18.85 -14.46
N GLY A 181 -12.88 -17.93 -15.12
CA GLY A 181 -13.17 -16.51 -15.13
C GLY A 181 -12.38 -15.78 -16.22
N SER A 182 -12.78 -14.57 -16.59
CA SER A 182 -12.03 -13.78 -17.61
C SER A 182 -10.79 -13.06 -17.03
N VAL A 183 -10.28 -13.51 -15.88
CA VAL A 183 -9.21 -12.83 -15.12
C VAL A 183 -7.87 -13.45 -15.46
N VAL A 184 -6.98 -12.65 -16.06
CA VAL A 184 -5.56 -12.95 -16.18
C VAL A 184 -4.86 -12.23 -15.03
N ILE A 185 -3.95 -12.92 -14.33
CA ILE A 185 -3.02 -12.29 -13.38
C ILE A 185 -1.63 -12.28 -14.02
N TRP A 186 -1.01 -11.10 -14.06
CA TRP A 186 0.32 -10.89 -14.63
C TRP A 186 1.43 -10.79 -13.59
N GLU A 187 1.15 -10.28 -12.39
CA GLU A 187 2.13 -10.26 -11.28
C GLU A 187 1.47 -10.40 -9.89
N PHE A 188 2.22 -10.84 -8.87
CA PHE A 188 1.80 -11.03 -7.47
C PHE A 188 2.76 -10.39 -6.45
N ALA A 189 2.26 -10.07 -5.25
CA ALA A 189 3.09 -9.88 -4.06
C ALA A 189 2.37 -10.35 -2.79
N CYS A 190 3.09 -10.68 -1.72
CA CYS A 190 2.49 -11.01 -0.42
C CYS A 190 3.23 -10.34 0.76
N PHE A 191 2.45 -9.93 1.75
CA PHE A 191 2.89 -9.37 3.04
C PHE A 191 2.18 -10.13 4.16
N GLY A 192 2.90 -11.08 4.78
CA GLY A 192 2.33 -11.99 5.79
C GLY A 192 1.27 -12.91 5.17
N SER A 193 0.03 -12.83 5.65
CA SER A 193 -1.12 -13.54 5.04
C SER A 193 -1.80 -12.76 3.92
N THR A 194 -1.53 -11.46 3.77
CA THR A 194 -2.12 -10.64 2.71
C THR A 194 -1.37 -10.86 1.40
N CYS A 195 -2.09 -11.17 0.32
CA CYS A 195 -1.53 -11.33 -1.02
C CYS A 195 -2.31 -10.51 -2.06
N TYR A 196 -1.60 -10.05 -3.08
CA TYR A 196 -2.07 -9.16 -4.14
C TYR A 196 -1.75 -9.73 -5.50
N GLY A 197 -2.60 -9.49 -6.50
CA GLY A 197 -2.33 -9.82 -7.90
C GLY A 197 -2.83 -8.74 -8.86
N ALA A 198 -2.01 -8.33 -9.81
CA ALA A 198 -2.35 -7.37 -10.87
C ALA A 198 -2.95 -8.11 -12.08
N GLY A 199 -4.08 -7.62 -12.61
CA GLY A 199 -4.81 -8.29 -13.68
C GLY A 199 -5.65 -7.40 -14.59
N ASN A 200 -6.25 -8.05 -15.57
CA ASN A 200 -6.99 -7.40 -16.66
C ASN A 200 -8.36 -6.85 -16.23
N GLY A 201 -8.91 -5.94 -17.03
CA GLY A 201 -10.14 -5.21 -16.72
C GLY A 201 -10.01 -4.35 -15.46
N ALA A 202 -8.82 -3.76 -15.25
CA ALA A 202 -8.44 -3.05 -14.03
C ALA A 202 -8.50 -3.88 -12.74
N THR A 203 -8.44 -5.22 -12.83
CA THR A 203 -8.55 -6.11 -11.68
C THR A 203 -7.31 -6.02 -10.79
N MET A 204 -7.53 -5.70 -9.52
CA MET A 204 -6.61 -6.01 -8.43
C MET A 204 -7.21 -7.15 -7.62
N ALA A 205 -6.60 -8.33 -7.67
CA ALA A 205 -6.95 -9.43 -6.77
C ALA A 205 -6.33 -9.18 -5.38
N ILE A 206 -7.08 -9.47 -4.32
CA ILE A 206 -6.60 -9.42 -2.92
C ILE A 206 -7.09 -10.63 -2.12
N SER A 207 -6.17 -11.27 -1.42
CA SER A 207 -6.37 -12.29 -0.39
C SER A 207 -5.83 -11.78 0.95
N THR A 208 -6.41 -12.23 2.06
CA THR A 208 -5.93 -11.98 3.44
C THR A 208 -5.58 -13.27 4.20
N ASP A 209 -5.70 -14.43 3.54
CA ASP A 209 -5.63 -15.78 4.10
C ASP A 209 -4.53 -16.64 3.43
N SER A 210 -3.40 -16.01 3.12
CA SER A 210 -2.25 -16.61 2.45
C SER A 210 -2.61 -17.20 1.08
N GLY A 211 -3.48 -16.53 0.33
CA GLY A 211 -3.92 -16.91 -1.02
C GLY A 211 -4.98 -18.01 -1.08
N ALA A 212 -5.61 -18.41 0.03
CA ALA A 212 -6.59 -19.50 0.04
C ALA A 212 -7.95 -19.08 -0.54
N SER A 213 -8.37 -17.84 -0.31
CA SER A 213 -9.51 -17.18 -0.94
C SER A 213 -9.13 -15.78 -1.40
N TRP A 214 -9.84 -15.28 -2.42
CA TRP A 214 -9.51 -14.02 -3.08
C TRP A 214 -10.77 -13.22 -3.42
N THR A 215 -10.69 -11.91 -3.21
CA THR A 215 -11.67 -10.93 -3.67
C THR A 215 -11.06 -10.05 -4.77
N ARG A 216 -11.89 -9.28 -5.49
CA ARG A 216 -11.42 -8.35 -6.53
C ARG A 216 -11.80 -6.92 -6.16
N ARG A 217 -10.79 -6.05 -6.23
CA ARG A 217 -10.91 -4.59 -6.24
C ARG A 217 -10.58 -4.12 -7.66
N PHE A 218 -10.93 -2.88 -7.99
CA PHE A 218 -10.75 -2.36 -9.34
C PHE A 218 -10.07 -0.99 -9.31
N ALA A 219 -9.00 -0.85 -10.07
CA ALA A 219 -8.42 0.45 -10.36
C ALA A 219 -9.37 1.27 -11.28
N PRO A 220 -9.23 2.61 -11.36
CA PRO A 220 -10.14 3.44 -12.14
C PRO A 220 -10.30 3.08 -13.62
N GLN A 221 -9.26 2.56 -14.28
CA GLN A 221 -9.27 2.09 -15.67
C GLN A 221 -7.99 1.31 -16.01
N GLY A 222 -7.98 0.64 -17.17
CA GLY A 222 -6.81 -0.01 -17.78
C GLY A 222 -6.39 -1.33 -17.13
N ASP A 223 -5.78 -2.22 -17.91
CA ASP A 223 -5.21 -3.46 -17.36
C ASP A 223 -4.03 -3.15 -16.44
N LEU A 224 -4.00 -3.78 -15.24
CA LEU A 224 -2.87 -3.71 -14.31
C LEU A 224 -1.92 -4.86 -14.66
N LEU A 225 -0.65 -4.55 -14.95
CA LEU A 225 0.31 -5.50 -15.51
C LEU A 225 1.40 -5.86 -14.49
N GLY A 226 1.93 -4.88 -13.77
CA GLY A 226 2.92 -5.06 -12.70
C GLY A 226 2.55 -4.34 -11.41
N LEU A 227 3.17 -4.73 -10.29
CA LEU A 227 2.88 -4.18 -8.97
C LEU A 227 4.09 -4.28 -8.02
N HIS A 228 4.22 -3.33 -7.10
CA HIS A 228 5.17 -3.38 -5.99
C HIS A 228 4.50 -2.88 -4.70
N PHE A 229 4.70 -3.57 -3.58
CA PHE A 229 4.15 -3.18 -2.28
C PHE A 229 5.24 -3.01 -1.22
N PHE A 230 5.02 -2.08 -0.30
CA PHE A 230 5.87 -1.83 0.88
C PHE A 230 5.30 -2.44 2.16
N SER A 231 4.00 -2.72 2.19
CA SER A 231 3.29 -3.24 3.35
C SER A 231 2.04 -4.00 2.92
N ALA A 232 1.33 -4.58 3.89
CA ALA A 232 0.02 -5.17 3.66
C ALA A 232 -1.08 -4.15 3.23
N SER A 233 -0.79 -2.84 3.09
CA SER A 233 -1.75 -1.84 2.61
C SER A 233 -1.20 -0.86 1.56
N THR A 234 0.11 -0.62 1.49
CA THR A 234 0.72 0.45 0.69
C THR A 234 1.53 -0.11 -0.48
N GLY A 235 1.21 0.35 -1.69
CA GLY A 235 1.86 -0.14 -2.91
C GLY A 235 1.49 0.63 -4.18
N TYR A 236 2.20 0.30 -5.26
CA TYR A 236 2.06 0.86 -6.59
C TYR A 236 1.64 -0.23 -7.58
N PHE A 237 0.97 0.18 -8.65
CA PHE A 237 0.66 -0.64 -9.81
C PHE A 237 1.03 0.11 -11.09
N ALA A 238 1.50 -0.60 -12.10
CA ALA A 238 1.72 -0.07 -13.44
C ALA A 238 0.94 -0.90 -14.48
N GLY A 239 0.60 -0.28 -15.61
CA GLY A 239 -0.21 -0.97 -16.59
C GLY A 239 -0.47 -0.24 -17.91
N GLN A 240 -1.58 -0.63 -18.53
CA GLN A 240 -2.00 -0.22 -19.86
C GLN A 240 -2.12 1.31 -20.00
N GLY A 241 -1.75 1.86 -21.15
CA GLY A 241 -1.78 3.32 -21.37
C GLY A 241 -0.76 4.09 -20.52
N GLY A 242 0.20 3.39 -19.92
CA GLY A 242 1.21 3.95 -19.02
C GLY A 242 0.57 4.57 -17.79
N LEU A 243 -0.46 3.90 -17.28
CA LEU A 243 -1.03 4.19 -15.98
C LEU A 243 -0.05 3.77 -14.90
N ILE A 244 0.18 4.65 -13.93
CA ILE A 244 0.77 4.29 -12.65
C ILE A 244 -0.21 4.71 -11.56
N TYR A 245 -0.60 3.76 -10.73
CA TYR A 245 -1.47 3.96 -9.58
C TYR A 245 -0.70 3.77 -8.29
N TYR A 246 -1.08 4.50 -7.24
CA TYR A 246 -0.60 4.34 -5.88
C TYR A 246 -1.79 4.10 -4.94
N THR A 247 -1.62 3.26 -3.93
CA THR A 247 -2.60 3.03 -2.86
C THR A 247 -1.91 2.95 -1.51
N THR A 248 -2.60 3.39 -0.46
CA THR A 248 -2.19 3.27 0.95
C THR A 248 -3.15 2.39 1.77
N ASN A 249 -4.26 1.96 1.15
CA ASN A 249 -5.37 1.28 1.79
C ASN A 249 -5.78 0.00 1.03
N ALA A 250 -4.79 -0.78 0.61
CA ALA A 250 -4.97 -2.09 -0.02
C ALA A 250 -5.84 -2.05 -1.30
N GLY A 251 -5.84 -0.93 -2.03
CA GLY A 251 -6.68 -0.74 -3.22
C GLY A 251 -8.16 -0.50 -2.95
N LEU A 252 -8.56 -0.08 -1.74
CA LEU A 252 -9.89 0.51 -1.52
C LEU A 252 -10.03 1.85 -2.27
N SER A 253 -8.92 2.55 -2.49
CA SER A 253 -8.80 3.70 -3.38
C SER A 253 -7.42 3.76 -4.03
N PHE A 254 -7.33 4.41 -5.19
CA PHE A 254 -6.09 4.60 -5.93
C PHE A 254 -5.89 6.08 -6.28
N THR A 255 -4.66 6.56 -6.20
CA THR A 255 -4.23 7.87 -6.72
C THR A 255 -3.41 7.66 -7.99
N THR A 256 -3.89 8.17 -9.12
CA THR A 256 -3.18 8.14 -10.40
C THR A 256 -1.93 9.04 -10.33
N GLN A 257 -0.74 8.45 -10.44
CA GLN A 257 0.55 9.16 -10.51
C GLN A 257 0.96 9.48 -11.96
N MET A 258 0.58 8.63 -12.91
CA MET A 258 0.88 8.82 -14.34
C MET A 258 -0.25 8.27 -15.22
N SER A 259 -0.44 8.86 -16.41
CA SER A 259 -1.29 8.37 -17.50
C SER A 259 -0.82 9.01 -18.81
N ILE A 260 -0.50 8.22 -19.84
CA ILE A 260 0.14 8.70 -21.08
C ILE A 260 -0.45 8.13 -22.39
N ASN A 261 -1.46 7.26 -22.31
CA ASN A 261 -2.34 6.78 -23.38
C ASN A 261 -1.65 6.17 -24.63
N SER A 262 -0.36 5.84 -24.58
CA SER A 262 0.47 5.55 -25.77
C SER A 262 1.68 4.63 -25.50
N VAL A 263 1.67 3.96 -24.35
CA VAL A 263 2.68 3.03 -23.84
C VAL A 263 1.90 2.03 -22.97
N ASP A 264 2.36 0.79 -22.86
CA ASP A 264 1.92 -0.10 -21.78
C ASP A 264 3.13 -0.35 -20.88
N LEU A 265 2.96 -0.17 -19.56
CA LEU A 265 3.99 -0.45 -18.56
C LEU A 265 3.73 -1.85 -18.01
N PHE A 266 4.65 -2.78 -18.26
CA PHE A 266 4.50 -4.18 -17.87
C PHE A 266 4.89 -4.41 -16.41
N ASP A 267 5.82 -3.61 -15.88
CA ASP A 267 6.40 -3.79 -14.56
C ASP A 267 6.74 -2.43 -13.88
N ILE A 268 6.80 -2.43 -12.55
CA ILE A 268 7.17 -1.31 -11.68
C ILE A 268 7.85 -1.80 -10.40
N GLU A 269 9.10 -1.40 -10.21
CA GLU A 269 9.90 -1.74 -9.03
C GLU A 269 10.32 -0.50 -8.24
N MET A 270 10.24 -0.56 -6.91
CA MET A 270 10.48 0.58 -6.03
C MET A 270 11.51 0.23 -4.95
N VAL A 271 12.71 0.81 -5.03
CA VAL A 271 13.82 0.52 -4.10
C VAL A 271 13.63 1.16 -2.72
N ASN A 272 12.76 2.16 -2.60
CA ASN A 272 12.29 2.73 -1.33
C ASN A 272 11.04 3.60 -1.58
N THR A 273 10.44 4.16 -0.52
CA THR A 273 9.22 4.98 -0.60
C THR A 273 9.33 6.25 -1.47
N GLN A 274 10.54 6.65 -1.87
CA GLN A 274 10.78 7.81 -2.72
C GLN A 274 11.24 7.43 -4.14
N GLU A 275 12.04 6.38 -4.29
CA GLU A 275 12.71 6.06 -5.56
C GLU A 275 12.27 4.71 -6.16
N GLY A 276 12.09 4.71 -7.49
CA GLY A 276 11.68 3.53 -8.24
C GLY A 276 11.57 3.76 -9.74
N TRP A 277 11.39 2.67 -10.48
CA TRP A 277 11.34 2.61 -11.94
C TRP A 277 10.08 1.90 -12.42
N ALA A 278 9.52 2.34 -13.55
CA ALA A 278 8.46 1.64 -14.25
C ALA A 278 8.86 1.38 -15.70
N VAL A 279 8.69 0.16 -16.18
CA VAL A 279 9.21 -0.30 -17.48
C VAL A 279 8.12 -0.87 -18.38
N GLY A 280 8.37 -0.84 -19.69
CA GLY A 280 7.39 -1.31 -20.66
C GLY A 280 7.76 -0.98 -22.10
N GLY A 281 6.76 -0.60 -22.89
CA GLY A 281 6.98 -0.08 -24.23
C GLY A 281 5.70 0.18 -25.04
N TYR A 282 5.87 0.44 -26.34
CA TYR A 282 4.77 0.62 -27.28
C TYR A 282 4.96 -0.23 -28.54
N ARG A 283 3.84 -0.72 -29.11
CA ARG A 283 3.82 -1.50 -30.36
C ARG A 283 3.61 -0.57 -31.57
N VAL A 284 4.69 -0.18 -32.23
CA VAL A 284 4.66 0.62 -33.46
C VAL A 284 4.47 -0.29 -34.68
N GLY A 285 3.30 -0.21 -35.32
CA GLY A 285 3.10 -0.77 -36.67
C GLY A 285 3.26 -2.29 -36.77
N GLY A 286 2.77 -3.04 -35.78
CA GLY A 286 2.73 -4.51 -35.79
C GLY A 286 3.99 -5.19 -35.24
N GLU A 287 5.18 -4.77 -35.69
CA GLU A 287 6.45 -5.47 -35.40
C GLU A 287 7.56 -4.60 -34.79
N ASN A 288 7.46 -3.26 -34.83
CA ASN A 288 8.47 -2.39 -34.21
C ASN A 288 8.12 -2.14 -32.76
N TYR A 289 8.91 -2.67 -31.85
CA TYR A 289 8.76 -2.47 -30.42
C TYR A 289 9.66 -1.31 -29.96
N ASP A 290 9.08 -0.32 -29.27
CA ASP A 290 9.79 0.83 -28.69
C ASP A 290 9.80 0.69 -27.16
N GLY A 291 10.95 0.34 -26.59
CA GLY A 291 11.14 0.20 -25.14
C GLY A 291 10.93 1.51 -24.39
N ARG A 292 10.29 1.45 -23.22
CA ARG A 292 10.02 2.63 -22.38
C ARG A 292 10.36 2.36 -20.93
N MET A 293 10.85 3.40 -20.28
CA MET A 293 11.29 3.38 -18.89
C MET A 293 11.08 4.77 -18.27
N TYR A 294 10.60 4.78 -17.05
CA TYR A 294 10.32 5.96 -16.25
C TYR A 294 10.95 5.79 -14.86
N HIS A 295 11.35 6.89 -14.23
CA HIS A 295 12.01 6.93 -12.92
C HIS A 295 11.38 8.01 -12.05
N THR A 296 11.26 7.75 -10.75
CA THR A 296 10.83 8.71 -9.73
C THR A 296 11.85 8.80 -8.61
N MET A 297 11.91 9.94 -7.94
CA MET A 297 12.75 10.21 -6.75
C MET A 297 11.94 10.94 -5.65
N ASN A 298 10.61 10.93 -5.75
CA ASN A 298 9.68 11.63 -4.85
C ASN A 298 8.35 10.86 -4.65
N GLY A 299 8.41 9.54 -4.58
CA GLY A 299 7.26 8.67 -4.28
C GLY A 299 6.22 8.64 -5.39
N GLY A 300 6.64 8.82 -6.65
CA GLY A 300 5.77 8.90 -7.80
C GLY A 300 5.13 10.26 -8.05
N GLY A 301 5.30 11.24 -7.14
CA GLY A 301 4.78 12.60 -7.30
C GLY A 301 5.27 13.32 -8.56
N ALA A 302 6.37 12.85 -9.15
CA ALA A 302 6.69 13.02 -10.56
C ALA A 302 7.39 11.75 -11.09
N TRP A 303 7.03 11.33 -12.31
CA TRP A 303 7.67 10.25 -13.06
C TRP A 303 8.32 10.81 -14.33
N THR A 304 9.63 10.64 -14.47
CA THR A 304 10.43 11.20 -15.59
C THR A 304 10.82 10.09 -16.55
N ARG A 305 10.56 10.25 -17.86
CA ARG A 305 11.00 9.28 -18.87
C ARG A 305 12.52 9.27 -18.99
N ILE A 306 13.14 8.10 -18.92
CA ILE A 306 14.54 7.91 -19.35
C ILE A 306 14.55 7.80 -20.89
N THR A 307 15.21 8.73 -21.56
CA THR A 307 15.37 8.74 -23.03
C THR A 307 16.60 7.96 -23.49
N ASP A 308 17.64 7.92 -22.67
CA ASP A 308 18.98 7.51 -23.05
C ASP A 308 19.24 6.03 -22.69
N ILE A 309 18.18 5.22 -22.70
CA ILE A 309 18.29 3.76 -22.66
C ILE A 309 18.92 3.26 -23.98
N PRO A 310 19.76 2.21 -23.95
CA PRO A 310 20.22 1.55 -25.17
C PRO A 310 19.02 1.11 -26.02
N ALA A 311 19.12 1.28 -27.35
CA ALA A 311 18.01 0.98 -28.26
C ALA A 311 17.53 -0.47 -28.11
N THR A 312 16.28 -0.64 -27.65
CA THR A 312 15.69 -1.90 -27.19
C THR A 312 14.24 -2.03 -27.65
N ALA A 313 13.77 -3.27 -27.74
CA ALA A 313 12.35 -3.58 -27.86
C ALA A 313 11.62 -3.32 -26.51
N LEU A 314 10.38 -3.82 -26.36
CA LEU A 314 9.65 -3.75 -25.08
C LEU A 314 10.55 -4.25 -23.94
N ILE A 315 10.60 -3.51 -22.84
CA ILE A 315 11.20 -3.97 -21.59
C ILE A 315 10.08 -4.69 -20.83
N TRP A 316 10.24 -5.98 -20.54
CA TRP A 316 9.19 -6.78 -19.89
C TRP A 316 9.21 -6.61 -18.38
N GLU A 317 10.40 -6.71 -17.80
CA GLU A 317 10.62 -6.75 -16.36
C GLU A 317 11.90 -6.00 -16.02
N ALA A 318 11.92 -5.38 -14.84
CA ALA A 318 13.12 -4.93 -14.16
C ALA A 318 13.19 -5.53 -12.75
N ASP A 319 14.39 -5.60 -12.18
CA ASP A 319 14.57 -6.02 -10.79
C ASP A 319 15.75 -5.25 -10.18
N PHE A 320 15.61 -4.85 -8.92
CA PHE A 320 16.54 -3.99 -8.21
C PHE A 320 16.85 -4.54 -6.82
N VAL A 321 18.15 -4.69 -6.53
CA VAL A 321 18.62 -5.12 -5.21
C VAL A 321 18.91 -3.93 -4.29
N ASP A 322 19.19 -2.76 -4.87
CA ASP A 322 19.31 -1.47 -4.19
C ASP A 322 19.19 -0.31 -5.20
N ALA A 323 19.15 0.94 -4.71
CA ALA A 323 19.00 2.15 -5.52
C ALA A 323 20.19 2.45 -6.48
N SER A 324 21.28 1.69 -6.41
CA SER A 324 22.44 1.80 -7.30
C SER A 324 22.63 0.61 -8.26
N HIS A 325 21.92 -0.50 -8.03
CA HIS A 325 22.05 -1.76 -8.78
C HIS A 325 20.67 -2.32 -9.19
N GLY A 326 20.40 -2.27 -10.50
CA GLY A 326 19.20 -2.84 -11.11
C GLY A 326 19.45 -3.41 -12.49
N TRP A 327 18.56 -4.28 -12.94
CA TRP A 327 18.64 -4.96 -14.24
C TRP A 327 17.27 -4.95 -14.91
N ALA A 328 17.24 -5.12 -16.24
CA ALA A 328 15.99 -5.22 -16.99
C ALA A 328 16.12 -6.12 -18.23
N VAL A 329 15.06 -6.85 -18.56
CA VAL A 329 15.01 -7.79 -19.70
C VAL A 329 14.10 -7.33 -20.82
N THR A 330 14.51 -7.59 -22.07
CA THR A 330 13.82 -7.04 -23.24
C THR A 330 13.33 -8.09 -24.23
N HIS A 331 12.31 -7.71 -25.00
CA HIS A 331 11.68 -8.55 -26.01
C HIS A 331 12.67 -9.02 -27.10
N ASP A 332 13.69 -8.21 -27.42
CA ASP A 332 14.79 -8.54 -28.33
C ASP A 332 15.99 -9.24 -27.64
N GLY A 333 15.77 -9.80 -26.45
CA GLY A 333 16.67 -10.74 -25.80
C GLY A 333 17.86 -10.10 -25.09
N LYS A 334 17.82 -8.81 -24.76
CA LYS A 334 18.88 -8.14 -24.02
C LYS A 334 18.67 -8.26 -22.52
N ILE A 335 19.79 -8.20 -21.78
CA ILE A 335 19.80 -7.81 -20.38
C ILE A 335 20.49 -6.45 -20.31
N LEU A 336 19.75 -5.46 -19.82
CA LEU A 336 20.28 -4.16 -19.43
C LEU A 336 20.68 -4.21 -17.95
N ALA A 337 21.69 -3.43 -17.58
CA ALA A 337 22.00 -3.12 -16.19
C ALA A 337 22.10 -1.61 -15.98
N TYR A 338 21.59 -1.18 -14.84
CA TYR A 338 21.68 0.15 -14.28
C TYR A 338 22.93 0.24 -13.41
N SER A 339 23.62 1.38 -13.49
CA SER A 339 24.59 1.79 -12.48
C SER A 339 24.38 3.25 -12.16
N ALA A 340 24.16 3.55 -10.87
CA ALA A 340 24.26 4.93 -10.40
C ALA A 340 25.69 5.43 -10.64
N GLY A 341 25.83 6.59 -11.30
CA GLY A 341 27.13 7.24 -11.46
C GLY A 341 27.70 7.65 -10.09
N PRO A 342 29.04 7.72 -9.92
CA PRO A 342 29.64 8.04 -8.63
C PRO A 342 29.12 9.39 -8.13
N ALA A 343 28.51 9.37 -6.93
CA ALA A 343 27.85 10.53 -6.35
C ALA A 343 28.81 11.74 -6.29
N ALA A 344 28.34 12.90 -6.77
CA ALA A 344 29.17 14.09 -6.86
C ALA A 344 29.61 14.56 -5.47
N THR A 345 30.90 14.46 -5.18
CA THR A 345 31.49 14.89 -3.90
C THR A 345 31.11 16.35 -3.62
N PRO A 346 30.57 16.67 -2.42
CA PRO A 346 30.14 18.03 -2.10
C PRO A 346 31.32 19.00 -2.23
N THR A 347 31.29 19.83 -3.27
CA THR A 347 32.41 20.69 -3.63
C THR A 347 32.44 21.89 -2.68
N VAL A 348 33.31 21.82 -1.67
CA VAL A 348 33.58 22.93 -0.75
C VAL A 348 34.06 24.13 -1.55
N THR A 349 33.20 25.14 -1.68
CA THR A 349 33.45 26.32 -2.52
C THR A 349 34.65 27.11 -1.99
N PRO A 350 35.78 27.20 -2.71
CA PRO A 350 36.93 27.96 -2.25
C PRO A 350 36.66 29.46 -2.41
N THR A 351 36.76 30.22 -1.33
CA THR A 351 36.75 31.69 -1.39
C THR A 351 37.98 32.18 -2.15
N SER A 352 37.77 32.80 -3.32
CA SER A 352 38.84 33.23 -4.22
C SER A 352 39.47 34.57 -3.80
N PRO A 353 40.81 34.67 -3.77
CA PRO A 353 41.54 35.92 -3.93
C PRO A 353 42.33 35.97 -5.25
N THR A 354 41.94 36.92 -6.10
CA THR A 354 42.79 37.75 -6.99
C THR A 354 43.89 37.10 -7.87
N SER A 355 43.77 37.30 -9.19
CA SER A 355 44.71 36.85 -10.22
C SER A 355 45.99 37.68 -10.38
N THR A 356 47.11 37.01 -10.67
CA THR A 356 48.31 37.59 -11.33
C THR A 356 48.80 36.67 -12.47
N MET A 357 49.71 37.15 -13.33
CA MET A 357 49.85 36.68 -14.73
C MET A 357 50.88 35.54 -14.99
N SER A 358 50.69 34.89 -16.15
CA SER A 358 51.57 33.90 -16.80
C SER A 358 52.92 34.50 -17.27
N PRO A 359 53.97 33.68 -17.45
CA PRO A 359 54.38 33.38 -18.83
C PRO A 359 54.73 31.90 -19.14
N THR A 360 55.05 31.63 -20.41
CA THR A 360 54.96 30.32 -21.09
C THR A 360 56.34 29.57 -21.20
N PRO A 361 56.62 28.64 -22.15
CA PRO A 361 57.10 27.27 -21.83
C PRO A 361 58.58 27.01 -22.16
N THR A 362 59.03 25.74 -22.04
CA THR A 362 60.06 25.13 -22.91
C THR A 362 59.91 23.59 -22.94
N PRO A 363 60.01 22.91 -24.11
CA PRO A 363 59.87 21.46 -24.24
C PRO A 363 61.22 20.71 -24.24
N THR A 364 61.19 19.37 -24.14
CA THR A 364 62.29 18.47 -24.56
C THR A 364 61.71 17.14 -25.06
N ARG A 365 62.43 16.46 -25.97
CA ARG A 365 62.03 15.23 -26.69
C ARG A 365 63.18 14.21 -26.65
N THR A 366 62.94 13.00 -27.19
CA THR A 366 63.94 11.98 -27.61
C THR A 366 64.31 10.94 -26.52
N PRO A 367 64.45 9.62 -26.81
CA PRO A 367 63.67 8.79 -27.75
C PRO A 367 63.26 7.38 -27.19
N THR A 368 62.45 6.69 -27.99
CA THR A 368 62.16 5.24 -28.09
C THR A 368 62.95 4.21 -27.26
N ILE A 369 62.23 3.37 -26.50
CA ILE A 369 62.44 1.90 -26.45
C ILE A 369 61.09 1.17 -26.30
N LEU A 370 60.99 -0.03 -26.86
CA LEU A 370 59.79 -0.88 -26.84
C LEU A 370 59.91 -1.96 -25.75
N PRO A 371 59.01 -2.03 -24.75
CA PRO A 371 58.96 -3.13 -23.80
C PRO A 371 58.12 -4.31 -24.31
N THR A 372 58.56 -5.52 -23.97
CA THR A 372 57.82 -6.79 -24.04
C THR A 372 56.50 -6.71 -23.25
N PRO A 373 55.42 -7.42 -23.65
CA PRO A 373 54.18 -7.47 -22.85
C PRO A 373 54.46 -7.94 -21.42
N THR A 374 54.21 -7.05 -20.47
CA THR A 374 54.27 -7.35 -19.03
C THR A 374 53.05 -8.19 -18.66
N ALA A 375 53.22 -9.21 -17.82
CA ALA A 375 52.08 -9.98 -17.30
C ALA A 375 51.15 -9.05 -16.49
N THR A 376 49.86 -9.09 -16.80
CA THR A 376 48.84 -8.34 -16.03
C THR A 376 48.92 -8.76 -14.56
N PRO A 377 48.96 -7.82 -13.60
CA PRO A 377 48.95 -8.18 -12.20
C PRO A 377 47.67 -8.95 -11.87
N THR A 378 47.81 -10.15 -11.29
CA THR A 378 46.69 -10.84 -10.67
C THR A 378 46.14 -9.92 -9.59
N GLY A 379 44.90 -9.46 -9.75
CA GLY A 379 44.24 -8.67 -8.72
C GLY A 379 44.25 -9.44 -7.42
N THR A 380 44.92 -8.90 -6.40
CA THR A 380 44.69 -9.36 -5.03
C THR A 380 43.20 -9.15 -4.77
N PRO A 381 42.44 -10.16 -4.34
CA PRO A 381 41.01 -9.99 -4.15
C PRO A 381 40.78 -8.84 -3.18
N THR A 382 40.04 -7.83 -3.62
CA THR A 382 39.49 -6.82 -2.72
C THR A 382 38.80 -7.58 -1.59
N PRO A 383 39.18 -7.38 -0.32
CA PRO A 383 38.59 -8.16 0.75
C PRO A 383 37.08 -7.95 0.71
N LEU A 384 36.34 -9.07 0.75
CA LEU A 384 34.89 -9.07 0.85
C LEU A 384 34.50 -8.10 1.99
N PRO A 385 33.48 -7.23 1.84
CA PRO A 385 33.02 -6.40 2.94
C PRO A 385 32.57 -7.33 4.08
N ASN A 386 33.46 -7.53 5.06
CA ASN A 386 33.27 -8.45 6.16
C ASN A 386 32.37 -7.80 7.22
N SER A 387 31.22 -7.30 6.78
CA SER A 387 30.32 -6.46 7.53
C SER A 387 28.88 -6.62 7.04
N GLY A 388 27.93 -6.52 7.97
CA GLY A 388 26.50 -6.53 7.74
C GLY A 388 25.83 -5.31 8.36
N HIS A 389 24.53 -5.39 8.57
CA HIS A 389 23.72 -4.33 9.18
C HIS A 389 22.86 -4.92 10.32
N VAL A 390 22.61 -4.12 11.35
CA VAL A 390 21.78 -4.49 12.50
C VAL A 390 20.81 -3.35 12.77
N GLY A 391 19.51 -3.60 12.82
CA GLY A 391 18.50 -2.56 13.04
C GLY A 391 17.22 -3.11 13.64
N GLY A 392 16.17 -2.30 13.62
CA GLY A 392 14.85 -2.63 14.16
C GLY A 392 14.16 -1.40 14.72
N VAL A 393 13.14 -1.61 15.53
CA VAL A 393 12.30 -0.57 16.14
C VAL A 393 12.08 -0.84 17.63
N VAL A 394 12.29 0.17 18.47
CA VAL A 394 11.80 0.19 19.85
C VAL A 394 10.40 0.82 19.85
N PHE A 395 9.40 0.19 20.45
CA PHE A 395 7.99 0.60 20.35
C PHE A 395 7.19 0.42 21.64
N ASP A 396 6.13 1.23 21.75
CA ASP A 396 5.15 1.19 22.83
C ASP A 396 4.23 -0.02 22.59
N ASP A 397 4.52 -1.13 23.27
CA ASP A 397 3.71 -2.36 23.25
C ASP A 397 2.44 -2.09 24.07
N LEU A 398 1.35 -1.80 23.37
CA LEU A 398 0.12 -1.24 23.95
C LEU A 398 -0.84 -2.32 24.45
N ASP A 399 -0.73 -3.56 23.98
CA ASP A 399 -1.52 -4.70 24.47
C ASP A 399 -0.70 -5.76 25.22
N GLY A 400 0.64 -5.67 25.18
CA GLY A 400 1.58 -6.57 25.86
C GLY A 400 1.88 -7.85 25.09
N ASN A 401 1.60 -7.92 23.78
CA ASN A 401 1.78 -9.15 23.00
C ASN A 401 3.22 -9.39 22.49
N GLY A 402 4.08 -8.36 22.50
CA GLY A 402 5.48 -8.46 22.11
C GLY A 402 5.77 -8.46 20.60
N MET A 403 4.76 -8.21 19.75
CA MET A 403 4.90 -7.98 18.31
C MET A 403 4.41 -6.57 17.98
N ARG A 404 5.02 -5.92 16.98
CA ARG A 404 4.67 -4.55 16.64
C ARG A 404 3.44 -4.46 15.73
N ASP A 405 2.33 -3.96 16.28
CA ASP A 405 1.03 -3.93 15.64
C ASP A 405 0.60 -2.54 15.09
N VAL A 406 -0.48 -2.52 14.31
CA VAL A 406 -0.97 -1.32 13.61
C VAL A 406 -1.64 -0.35 14.58
N GLY A 407 -0.85 0.60 15.08
CA GLY A 407 -1.26 1.62 16.04
C GLY A 407 -0.15 1.97 17.03
N GLU A 408 0.86 1.11 17.14
CA GLU A 408 1.91 1.20 18.14
C GLU A 408 3.01 2.19 17.73
N PRO A 409 3.16 3.31 18.47
CA PRO A 409 4.16 4.32 18.16
C PRO A 409 5.58 3.80 18.48
N GLY A 410 6.54 4.19 17.65
CA GLY A 410 7.94 3.99 17.96
C GLY A 410 8.39 4.93 19.08
N LEU A 411 9.23 4.43 19.98
CA LEU A 411 9.69 5.16 21.17
C LEU A 411 10.96 5.93 20.89
N ALA A 412 10.92 7.24 21.12
CA ALA A 412 12.07 8.12 21.01
C ALA A 412 12.97 8.08 22.25
N ALA A 413 14.26 8.35 22.04
CA ALA A 413 15.28 8.43 23.09
C ALA A 413 15.58 7.13 23.88
N ALA A 414 15.07 5.98 23.42
CA ALA A 414 15.58 4.68 23.82
C ALA A 414 17.05 4.55 23.39
N LEU A 415 17.86 3.85 24.19
CA LEU A 415 19.29 3.67 23.91
C LEU A 415 19.57 2.22 23.53
N VAL A 416 19.83 2.00 22.25
CA VAL A 416 20.27 0.69 21.76
C VAL A 416 21.80 0.69 21.68
N ASP A 417 22.43 -0.24 22.38
CA ASP A 417 23.86 -0.52 22.38
C ASP A 417 24.16 -1.80 21.60
N LEU A 418 25.09 -1.70 20.65
CA LEU A 418 25.71 -2.86 20.02
C LEU A 418 27.00 -3.19 20.77
N LEU A 419 27.06 -4.38 21.35
CA LEU A 419 28.14 -4.86 22.22
C LEU A 419 28.84 -6.08 21.61
N LEU A 420 30.12 -6.26 21.93
CA LEU A 420 30.82 -7.54 21.79
C LEU A 420 30.35 -8.52 22.88
N PRO A 421 30.48 -9.86 22.70
CA PRO A 421 30.04 -10.86 23.68
C PRO A 421 30.71 -10.75 25.07
N GLY A 422 31.84 -10.04 25.18
CA GLY A 422 32.50 -9.69 26.43
C GLY A 422 32.00 -8.40 27.11
N GLY A 423 30.91 -7.78 26.61
CA GLY A 423 30.33 -6.54 27.16
C GLY A 423 31.02 -5.25 26.71
N GLY A 424 31.92 -5.29 25.73
CA GLY A 424 32.58 -4.10 25.19
C GLY A 424 31.71 -3.39 24.15
N LEU A 425 31.43 -2.10 24.36
CA LEU A 425 30.62 -1.27 23.45
C LEU A 425 31.30 -1.10 22.08
N VAL A 426 30.54 -1.38 21.01
CA VAL A 426 30.94 -1.23 19.61
C VAL A 426 30.36 0.06 19.03
N SER A 427 29.07 0.30 19.26
CA SER A 427 28.37 1.53 18.85
C SER A 427 27.07 1.69 19.65
N ARG A 428 26.56 2.92 19.73
CA ARG A 428 25.30 3.29 20.38
C ARG A 428 24.40 4.03 19.40
N PHE A 429 23.11 3.72 19.42
CA PHE A 429 22.06 4.44 18.71
C PHE A 429 21.08 5.07 19.71
N THR A 430 20.44 6.16 19.33
CA THR A 430 19.35 6.81 20.09
C THR A 430 18.18 7.00 19.14
N THR A 431 17.03 6.42 19.48
CA THR A 431 15.88 6.31 18.57
C THR A 431 15.16 7.65 18.33
N GLY A 432 14.57 7.78 17.13
CA GLY A 432 13.66 8.87 16.78
C GLY A 432 12.21 8.61 17.22
N ALA A 433 11.30 9.53 16.89
CA ALA A 433 9.86 9.38 17.16
C ALA A 433 9.16 8.31 16.29
N ASP A 434 9.91 7.65 15.41
CA ASP A 434 9.58 6.46 14.64
C ASP A 434 10.10 5.17 15.30
N GLY A 435 10.84 5.27 16.42
CA GLY A 435 11.42 4.17 17.18
C GLY A 435 12.59 3.44 16.50
N ALA A 436 12.91 3.80 15.25
CA ALA A 436 13.82 3.05 14.42
C ALA A 436 15.29 3.26 14.81
N PHE A 437 16.08 2.19 14.70
CA PHE A 437 17.54 2.23 14.82
C PHE A 437 18.23 1.42 13.72
N ILE A 438 19.44 1.82 13.33
CA ILE A 438 20.30 1.02 12.45
C ILE A 438 21.80 1.28 12.66
N PHE A 439 22.52 0.21 12.92
CA PHE A 439 23.97 0.11 12.85
C PHE A 439 24.37 -0.39 11.46
N ARG A 440 25.04 0.46 10.70
CA ARG A 440 25.58 0.12 9.37
C ARG A 440 27.03 -0.35 9.50
N ASP A 441 27.46 -1.14 8.53
CA ASP A 441 28.85 -1.61 8.35
C ASP A 441 29.47 -2.31 9.58
N VAL A 442 28.63 -2.94 10.40
CA VAL A 442 29.04 -3.73 11.56
C VAL A 442 29.81 -4.96 11.08
N THR A 443 31.03 -5.15 11.55
CA THR A 443 31.87 -6.31 11.15
C THR A 443 31.16 -7.65 11.42
N ALA A 444 31.38 -8.66 10.59
CA ALA A 444 30.81 -9.99 10.79
C ALA A 444 31.42 -10.69 12.02
N GLY A 445 30.58 -11.33 12.83
CA GLY A 445 30.95 -11.98 14.09
C GLY A 445 29.76 -12.15 15.04
N ALA A 446 30.02 -12.61 16.27
CA ALA A 446 29.02 -12.67 17.33
C ALA A 446 28.92 -11.31 18.04
N TYR A 447 27.70 -10.85 18.29
CA TYR A 447 27.35 -9.59 18.92
C TYR A 447 26.21 -9.76 19.92
N ARG A 448 26.04 -8.75 20.75
CA ARG A 448 24.93 -8.58 21.67
C ARG A 448 24.29 -7.24 21.40
N LEU A 449 22.98 -7.23 21.20
CA LEU A 449 22.20 -6.00 21.18
C LEU A 449 21.62 -5.79 22.59
N GLN A 450 21.76 -4.60 23.14
CA GLN A 450 21.20 -4.24 24.44
C GLN A 450 20.37 -2.96 24.30
N GLU A 451 19.10 -3.02 24.65
CA GLU A 451 18.21 -1.87 24.81
C GLU A 451 18.40 -1.30 26.25
N THR A 452 17.96 -0.07 26.52
CA THR A 452 17.90 0.51 27.87
C THR A 452 16.65 1.38 28.00
N ASP A 453 15.69 0.85 28.76
CA ASP A 453 14.28 1.23 28.81
C ASP A 453 14.07 2.77 28.77
N PRO A 454 13.32 3.32 27.78
CA PRO A 454 13.14 4.76 27.66
C PRO A 454 12.34 5.35 28.84
N PRO A 455 12.59 6.61 29.25
CA PRO A 455 12.00 7.16 30.48
C PRO A 455 10.47 7.13 30.52
N GLY A 456 9.91 6.31 31.42
CA GLY A 456 8.47 6.08 31.55
C GLY A 456 7.97 4.76 30.97
N TYR A 457 8.86 3.94 30.41
CA TYR A 457 8.57 2.62 29.85
C TYR A 457 9.43 1.56 30.54
N THR A 458 9.00 0.30 30.47
CA THR A 458 9.78 -0.86 30.88
C THR A 458 9.29 -2.13 30.18
N SER A 459 10.20 -3.06 29.99
CA SER A 459 10.04 -4.15 29.03
C SER A 459 9.99 -5.52 29.73
N PRO A 460 9.47 -6.58 29.07
CA PRO A 460 9.42 -7.92 29.66
C PRO A 460 10.79 -8.45 30.10
N PRO A 461 10.90 -9.23 31.21
CA PRO A 461 12.17 -9.80 31.62
C PRO A 461 12.85 -10.60 30.50
N SER A 462 14.03 -10.13 30.08
CA SER A 462 14.87 -10.63 28.97
C SER A 462 14.56 -10.20 27.52
N SER A 463 13.64 -9.25 27.26
CA SER A 463 13.52 -8.63 25.93
C SER A 463 14.75 -7.77 25.56
N ASN A 464 15.30 -7.03 26.52
CA ASN A 464 16.23 -5.90 26.26
C ASN A 464 17.67 -6.35 25.98
N LEU A 465 17.90 -7.65 25.75
CA LEU A 465 19.22 -8.25 25.57
C LEU A 465 19.16 -9.43 24.59
N VAL A 466 19.64 -9.23 23.37
CA VAL A 466 19.62 -10.23 22.29
C VAL A 466 21.04 -10.59 21.86
N ASP A 467 21.46 -11.84 22.10
CA ASP A 467 22.70 -12.39 21.56
C ASP A 467 22.49 -12.95 20.14
N PHE A 468 23.36 -12.60 19.19
CA PHE A 468 23.22 -13.01 17.80
C PHE A 468 24.55 -13.11 17.04
N GLU A 469 24.54 -13.87 15.94
CA GLU A 469 25.62 -13.87 14.95
C GLU A 469 25.23 -13.01 13.74
N LEU A 470 26.15 -12.13 13.33
CA LEU A 470 26.06 -11.32 12.12
C LEU A 470 27.01 -11.90 11.07
N LEU A 471 26.45 -12.36 9.95
CA LEU A 471 27.23 -12.80 8.80
C LEU A 471 27.57 -11.60 7.89
N ALA A 472 28.66 -11.70 7.13
CA ALA A 472 29.04 -10.68 6.16
C ALA A 472 27.93 -10.50 5.10
N GLY A 473 27.57 -9.26 4.81
CA GLY A 473 26.46 -8.90 3.91
C GLY A 473 25.05 -9.13 4.47
N ALA A 474 24.88 -9.66 5.68
CA ALA A 474 23.55 -9.91 6.25
C ALA A 474 22.98 -8.66 6.94
N THR A 475 21.68 -8.42 6.76
CA THR A 475 20.89 -7.53 7.62
C THR A 475 20.18 -8.35 8.68
N ARG A 476 20.26 -7.93 9.95
CA ARG A 476 19.52 -8.50 11.07
C ARG A 476 18.58 -7.44 11.64
N LEU A 477 17.31 -7.78 11.81
CA LEU A 477 16.31 -6.92 12.46
C LEU A 477 15.91 -7.52 13.81
N PHE A 478 15.78 -6.65 14.82
CA PHE A 478 15.40 -6.96 16.18
C PHE A 478 14.55 -5.81 16.73
N ASP A 479 13.27 -6.06 16.98
CA ASP A 479 12.36 -5.06 17.55
C ASP A 479 12.23 -5.25 19.07
N PHE A 480 12.05 -4.15 19.80
CA PHE A 480 11.98 -4.12 21.26
C PHE A 480 10.61 -3.60 21.71
N PRO A 481 9.75 -4.47 22.28
CA PRO A 481 8.48 -4.09 22.87
C PRO A 481 8.66 -3.57 24.30
N ASP A 482 8.34 -2.29 24.54
CA ASP A 482 8.35 -1.68 25.87
C ASP A 482 6.93 -1.26 26.29
N THR A 483 6.52 -1.62 27.49
CA THR A 483 5.22 -1.22 28.05
C THR A 483 5.35 0.04 28.90
N ARG A 484 4.32 0.89 28.98
CA ARG A 484 4.35 2.08 29.86
C ARG A 484 4.40 1.68 31.34
N ILE A 485 5.36 2.22 32.08
CA ILE A 485 5.40 2.11 33.55
C ILE A 485 4.14 2.78 34.12
N PRO A 486 3.25 2.05 34.82
CA PRO A 486 2.12 2.67 35.51
C PRO A 486 2.64 3.66 36.56
N PRO A 487 2.04 4.86 36.69
CA PRO A 487 2.52 5.87 37.64
C PRO A 487 2.41 5.36 39.08
N THR A 488 3.55 4.97 39.66
CA THR A 488 3.62 4.46 41.04
C THR A 488 3.51 5.58 42.06
N ASP A 489 2.66 5.40 43.08
CA ASP A 489 2.48 6.34 44.19
C ASP A 489 3.79 6.62 44.94
N VAL A 490 4.33 7.83 44.76
CA VAL A 490 5.46 8.37 45.52
C VAL A 490 5.08 9.80 45.96
N PRO A 491 5.23 10.17 47.25
CA PRO A 491 4.37 11.19 47.86
C PRO A 491 4.72 12.65 47.54
N THR A 492 3.71 13.50 47.71
CA THR A 492 3.69 14.95 47.46
C THR A 492 4.86 15.74 48.09
N PRO A 493 5.68 16.44 47.29
CA PRO A 493 6.50 17.55 47.76
C PRO A 493 5.64 18.82 47.95
N THR A 494 5.94 19.62 48.97
CA THR A 494 5.15 20.82 49.33
C THR A 494 5.32 21.96 48.32
N ALA A 495 4.26 22.74 48.13
CA ALA A 495 4.13 23.78 47.10
C ALA A 495 5.16 24.93 47.16
N THR A 496 5.43 25.52 46.00
CA THR A 496 6.01 26.88 45.82
C THR A 496 5.40 27.50 44.56
N GLN A 497 5.41 28.84 44.45
CA GLN A 497 4.42 29.61 43.67
C GLN A 497 4.67 29.71 42.15
N THR A 498 3.56 29.93 41.46
CA THR A 498 3.32 30.17 40.02
C THR A 498 4.23 31.22 39.37
N PRO A 499 4.54 31.03 38.07
CA PRO A 499 4.22 32.07 37.08
C PRO A 499 3.21 31.58 36.01
N THR A 500 2.41 32.50 35.49
CA THR A 500 1.22 32.22 34.66
C THR A 500 1.55 31.51 33.33
N PRO A 501 0.88 30.40 32.98
CA PRO A 501 0.95 29.85 31.64
C PRO A 501 0.17 30.72 30.64
N THR A 502 0.84 31.07 29.55
CA THR A 502 0.21 31.44 28.26
C THR A 502 -0.83 30.37 27.87
N PRO A 503 -1.97 30.71 27.25
CA PRO A 503 -2.98 29.71 26.87
C PRO A 503 -2.39 28.63 25.97
N THR A 504 -2.16 27.45 26.54
CA THR A 504 -1.86 26.22 25.81
C THR A 504 -3.08 25.86 24.97
N ALA A 505 -2.86 25.51 23.69
CA ALA A 505 -3.93 25.01 22.85
C ALA A 505 -4.52 23.73 23.47
N THR A 506 -5.85 23.61 23.49
CA THR A 506 -6.54 22.37 23.86
C THR A 506 -5.96 21.22 23.05
N PRO A 507 -5.57 20.08 23.66
CA PRO A 507 -5.12 18.94 22.89
C PRO A 507 -6.23 18.50 21.94
N THR A 508 -5.91 18.42 20.64
CA THR A 508 -6.82 17.88 19.64
C THR A 508 -7.17 16.44 20.04
N PRO A 509 -8.44 16.07 20.21
CA PRO A 509 -8.78 14.70 20.59
C PRO A 509 -8.35 13.72 19.51
N ASN A 510 -7.88 12.53 19.91
CA ASN A 510 -7.50 11.48 18.97
C ASN A 510 -8.75 11.01 18.20
N THR A 511 -8.86 11.42 16.94
CA THR A 511 -9.98 11.07 16.05
C THR A 511 -9.62 9.89 15.14
N THR A 512 -10.34 8.78 15.28
CA THR A 512 -10.30 7.64 14.36
C THR A 512 -11.26 7.88 13.20
N VAL A 513 -10.87 7.51 11.97
CA VAL A 513 -11.71 7.58 10.77
C VAL A 513 -12.00 6.18 10.25
N LEU A 514 -13.27 5.80 10.23
CA LEU A 514 -13.79 4.54 9.70
C LEU A 514 -14.45 4.76 8.33
N TRP A 515 -14.32 3.76 7.45
CA TRP A 515 -14.99 3.69 6.15
C TRP A 515 -15.74 2.38 5.99
N GLY A 516 -17.05 2.46 5.72
CA GLY A 516 -17.92 1.33 5.39
C GLY A 516 -18.45 1.42 3.96
N GLN A 517 -18.92 0.29 3.43
CA GLN A 517 -19.53 0.19 2.10
C GLN A 517 -20.65 -0.85 2.10
N VAL A 518 -21.63 -0.73 1.20
CA VAL A 518 -22.60 -1.80 0.94
C VAL A 518 -21.87 -2.96 0.25
N ILE A 519 -21.86 -4.15 0.88
CA ILE A 519 -21.10 -5.33 0.43
C ILE A 519 -21.97 -6.49 -0.09
N ALA A 520 -23.29 -6.33 -0.15
CA ALA A 520 -24.22 -7.34 -0.65
C ALA A 520 -25.51 -6.71 -1.21
N GLY A 521 -26.13 -7.34 -2.20
CA GLY A 521 -27.35 -6.84 -2.86
C GLY A 521 -28.60 -6.74 -1.98
N ASN A 522 -28.65 -7.50 -0.88
CA ASN A 522 -29.73 -7.34 0.10
C ASN A 522 -29.47 -6.18 1.08
N ASP A 523 -28.30 -5.55 1.02
CA ASP A 523 -27.87 -4.46 1.90
C ASP A 523 -28.00 -3.07 1.25
N ASP A 524 -28.52 -2.95 0.03
CA ASP A 524 -29.19 -1.73 -0.42
C ASP A 524 -30.52 -2.04 -1.13
N ALA A 525 -31.44 -1.06 -1.13
CA ALA A 525 -32.82 -1.27 -1.57
C ALA A 525 -33.52 0.05 -1.91
N THR A 526 -34.57 -0.01 -2.74
CA THR A 526 -35.53 1.11 -2.88
C THR A 526 -36.97 0.62 -2.70
N GLN A 527 -37.69 1.20 -1.73
CA GLN A 527 -39.05 0.81 -1.38
C GLN A 527 -40.06 1.94 -1.64
N ARG A 528 -41.22 1.61 -2.23
CA ARG A 528 -42.30 2.57 -2.53
C ARG A 528 -43.18 2.80 -1.31
N LEU A 529 -43.30 4.06 -0.87
CA LEU A 529 -44.13 4.45 0.29
C LEU A 529 -45.61 4.06 0.11
N GLY A 530 -46.17 4.25 -1.09
CA GLY A 530 -47.60 4.03 -1.35
C GLY A 530 -48.02 2.56 -1.57
N SER A 531 -47.09 1.64 -1.86
CA SER A 531 -47.41 0.24 -2.19
C SER A 531 -46.59 -0.80 -1.44
N GLY A 532 -45.62 -0.39 -0.61
CA GLY A 532 -44.75 -1.29 0.14
C GLY A 532 -43.77 -2.13 -0.69
N LEU A 533 -43.82 -2.05 -2.04
CA LEU A 533 -42.95 -2.81 -2.92
C LEU A 533 -41.49 -2.40 -2.72
N VAL A 534 -40.66 -3.38 -2.35
CA VAL A 534 -39.20 -3.28 -2.28
C VAL A 534 -38.60 -3.73 -3.60
N ASP A 535 -37.62 -3.00 -4.11
CA ASP A 535 -36.72 -3.46 -5.15
C ASP A 535 -35.34 -3.73 -4.53
N LEU A 536 -34.88 -4.97 -4.72
CA LEU A 536 -33.61 -5.57 -4.26
C LEU A 536 -32.82 -6.13 -5.46
N ALA A 537 -33.24 -5.81 -6.68
CA ALA A 537 -32.62 -6.25 -7.94
C ALA A 537 -32.37 -5.07 -8.90
N SER A 538 -32.60 -3.84 -8.42
CA SER A 538 -32.42 -2.61 -9.18
C SER A 538 -30.95 -2.23 -9.23
N ILE A 539 -30.42 -2.03 -10.43
CA ILE A 539 -29.05 -1.52 -10.65
C ILE A 539 -28.81 -0.08 -10.14
N VAL A 540 -29.84 0.59 -9.62
CA VAL A 540 -29.78 1.94 -9.08
C VAL A 540 -30.65 2.13 -7.83
N LEU A 541 -30.13 2.87 -6.85
CA LEU A 541 -30.93 3.42 -5.76
C LEU A 541 -31.63 4.69 -6.26
N ARG A 542 -32.95 4.61 -6.44
CA ARG A 542 -33.76 5.73 -6.92
C ARG A 542 -34.27 6.58 -5.77
N LEU A 543 -33.69 7.75 -5.64
CA LEU A 543 -33.80 8.65 -4.49
C LEU A 543 -34.69 9.83 -4.87
N GLY A 544 -35.94 9.85 -4.39
CA GLY A 544 -36.91 10.91 -4.70
C GLY A 544 -38.35 10.44 -4.85
N ASN A 545 -39.07 11.08 -5.77
CA ASN A 545 -40.42 10.74 -6.22
C ASN A 545 -40.36 10.29 -7.69
N SER A 546 -40.73 9.04 -7.95
CA SER A 546 -40.74 8.45 -9.30
C SER A 546 -42.16 8.16 -9.77
N ALA A 547 -42.59 8.87 -10.82
CA ALA A 547 -43.93 8.75 -11.41
C ALA A 547 -45.08 8.88 -10.38
N GLY A 548 -44.95 9.80 -9.41
CA GLY A 548 -45.94 10.02 -8.33
C GLY A 548 -45.78 9.10 -7.12
N ASN A 549 -44.83 8.17 -7.14
CA ASN A 549 -44.51 7.32 -5.99
C ASN A 549 -43.36 7.96 -5.21
N HIS A 550 -43.63 8.39 -3.99
CA HIS A 550 -42.57 8.70 -3.02
C HIS A 550 -41.85 7.40 -2.60
N LEU A 551 -40.56 7.52 -2.32
CA LEU A 551 -39.64 6.40 -2.12
C LEU A 551 -38.87 6.59 -0.81
N VAL A 552 -38.49 5.48 -0.21
CA VAL A 552 -37.34 5.42 0.69
C VAL A 552 -36.32 4.44 0.12
N SER A 553 -35.08 4.89 -0.04
CA SER A 553 -33.96 4.01 -0.32
C SER A 553 -33.24 3.68 0.99
N GLY A 554 -32.81 2.43 1.13
CA GLY A 554 -31.99 1.97 2.24
C GLY A 554 -30.57 1.70 1.76
N ALA A 555 -29.58 2.03 2.60
CA ALA A 555 -28.19 1.58 2.45
C ALA A 555 -27.71 1.06 3.81
N ARG A 556 -27.25 -0.20 3.84
CA ARG A 556 -26.81 -0.92 5.03
C ARG A 556 -25.33 -1.26 4.89
N PHE A 557 -24.58 -0.85 5.90
CA PHE A 557 -23.16 -1.09 6.04
C PHE A 557 -23.01 -2.23 7.04
N ALA A 558 -22.54 -3.39 6.60
CA ALA A 558 -22.20 -4.49 7.49
C ALA A 558 -20.79 -4.26 8.09
N GLN A 559 -20.53 -4.85 9.26
CA GLN A 559 -19.21 -4.80 9.92
C GLN A 559 -18.71 -3.36 10.15
N VAL A 560 -19.52 -2.56 10.86
CA VAL A 560 -19.21 -1.17 11.19
C VAL A 560 -18.44 -1.14 12.51
N ASP A 561 -17.12 -1.06 12.42
CA ASP A 561 -16.22 -1.08 13.57
C ASP A 561 -16.11 0.29 14.29
N ILE A 562 -17.24 0.68 14.86
CA ILE A 562 -17.36 1.78 15.82
C ILE A 562 -17.52 1.14 17.22
N PRO A 563 -16.55 1.33 18.14
CA PRO A 563 -16.69 0.88 19.52
C PRO A 563 -17.91 1.49 20.21
N PHE A 564 -18.44 0.79 21.20
CA PHE A 564 -19.54 1.32 22.03
C PHE A 564 -19.05 2.51 22.87
N HIS A 565 -19.92 3.48 23.15
CA HIS A 565 -19.62 4.72 23.88
C HIS A 565 -18.43 5.56 23.33
N VAL A 566 -18.41 5.82 22.01
CA VAL A 566 -17.53 6.84 21.40
C VAL A 566 -18.31 8.07 20.94
N ARG A 567 -17.63 9.22 20.89
CA ARG A 567 -18.20 10.48 20.40
C ARG A 567 -18.02 10.59 18.90
N ILE A 568 -19.10 10.52 18.12
CA ILE A 568 -19.07 10.76 16.68
C ILE A 568 -18.80 12.26 16.44
N THR A 569 -17.67 12.57 15.80
CA THR A 569 -17.25 13.96 15.54
C THR A 569 -17.71 14.43 14.16
N GLN A 570 -17.86 13.51 13.21
CA GLN A 570 -18.38 13.74 11.86
C GLN A 570 -18.89 12.41 11.28
N ALA A 571 -19.95 12.42 10.48
CA ALA A 571 -20.30 11.27 9.62
C ALA A 571 -20.91 11.72 8.30
N ALA A 572 -20.82 10.91 7.25
CA ALA A 572 -21.48 11.17 5.96
C ALA A 572 -21.78 9.89 5.19
N VAL A 573 -22.87 9.88 4.42
CA VAL A 573 -23.10 8.89 3.37
C VAL A 573 -22.67 9.46 2.03
N LEU A 574 -21.95 8.66 1.24
CA LEU A 574 -21.50 9.01 -0.10
C LEU A 574 -22.21 8.11 -1.10
N LEU A 575 -22.79 8.73 -2.14
CA LEU A 575 -23.55 8.05 -3.20
C LEU A 575 -22.99 8.43 -4.56
N TYR A 576 -22.65 7.45 -5.39
CA TYR A 576 -22.22 7.71 -6.76
C TYR A 576 -23.43 7.96 -7.67
N ARG A 577 -23.64 9.22 -8.07
CA ARG A 577 -24.81 9.65 -8.84
C ARG A 577 -24.69 9.21 -10.31
N SER A 578 -25.57 8.32 -10.76
CA SER A 578 -25.60 7.83 -12.14
C SER A 578 -26.51 8.66 -13.06
N TYR A 579 -27.58 9.26 -12.54
CA TYR A 579 -28.52 10.06 -13.33
C TYR A 579 -29.34 11.04 -12.48
N HIS A 580 -29.68 12.20 -13.04
CA HIS A 580 -30.68 13.12 -12.49
C HIS A 580 -31.39 13.85 -13.66
N PRO A 581 -32.74 13.83 -13.78
CA PRO A 581 -33.44 14.50 -14.87
C PRO A 581 -33.39 16.03 -14.69
N ALA A 582 -32.90 16.74 -15.70
CA ALA A 582 -32.88 18.22 -15.73
C ALA A 582 -34.27 18.89 -15.66
N ALA A 583 -35.36 18.11 -15.76
CA ALA A 583 -36.73 18.57 -15.51
C ALA A 583 -37.02 18.83 -14.01
N PHE A 584 -36.18 18.32 -13.12
CA PHE A 584 -36.27 18.52 -11.67
C PHE A 584 -34.99 19.22 -11.20
N PRO A 585 -35.02 20.52 -10.83
CA PRO A 585 -33.80 21.27 -10.55
C PRO A 585 -33.11 20.82 -9.25
N SER A 586 -33.88 20.27 -8.31
CA SER A 586 -33.40 19.78 -7.01
C SER A 586 -34.35 18.75 -6.42
N VAL A 587 -33.79 17.72 -5.79
CA VAL A 587 -34.52 16.74 -4.97
C VAL A 587 -34.03 16.87 -3.53
N THR A 588 -34.94 16.87 -2.56
CA THR A 588 -34.58 16.86 -1.13
C THR A 588 -35.02 15.55 -0.47
N LEU A 589 -34.09 14.96 0.25
CA LEU A 589 -34.25 13.74 1.03
C LEU A 589 -34.16 14.07 2.52
N LYS A 590 -34.86 13.32 3.36
CA LYS A 590 -34.59 13.21 4.79
C LYS A 590 -33.78 11.94 5.02
N ILE A 591 -32.60 12.08 5.60
CA ILE A 591 -31.73 10.97 6.02
C ILE A 591 -32.03 10.66 7.49
N GLU A 592 -32.37 9.41 7.78
CA GLU A 592 -32.56 8.85 9.11
C GLU A 592 -31.68 7.61 9.28
N GLY A 593 -31.33 7.25 10.51
CA GLY A 593 -30.72 5.96 10.83
C GLY A 593 -31.80 4.93 11.14
N ALA A 594 -31.49 3.66 10.94
CA ALA A 594 -32.26 2.57 11.52
C ALA A 594 -31.97 2.51 13.03
N ALA A 595 -32.96 2.77 13.87
CA ALA A 595 -32.84 2.71 15.33
C ALA A 595 -32.87 1.25 15.84
N LEU A 596 -31.86 0.48 15.42
CA LEU A 596 -31.64 -0.93 15.72
C LEU A 596 -30.16 -1.15 16.02
N ASP A 597 -29.88 -1.95 17.03
CA ASP A 597 -28.53 -2.22 17.54
C ASP A 597 -27.69 -3.02 16.52
N ASN A 598 -28.33 -3.90 15.75
CA ASN A 598 -27.81 -4.53 14.55
C ASN A 598 -28.96 -4.81 13.56
N PRO A 599 -29.20 -3.94 12.56
CA PRO A 599 -30.30 -4.11 11.61
C PRO A 599 -30.05 -5.32 10.70
N ALA A 600 -31.12 -6.06 10.39
CA ALA A 600 -31.09 -7.09 9.36
C ALA A 600 -31.01 -6.47 7.95
N ASN A 601 -30.72 -7.29 6.94
CA ASN A 601 -30.71 -6.86 5.53
C ASN A 601 -32.13 -6.54 5.03
N PHE A 602 -32.26 -5.79 3.94
CA PHE A 602 -33.55 -5.27 3.46
C PHE A 602 -34.48 -6.34 2.86
N ALA A 603 -33.93 -7.52 2.52
CA ALA A 603 -34.73 -8.71 2.21
C ALA A 603 -35.44 -9.30 3.45
N THR A 604 -34.85 -9.13 4.64
CA THR A 604 -35.41 -9.59 5.92
C THR A 604 -36.27 -8.51 6.57
N MET A 605 -35.83 -7.24 6.52
CA MET A 605 -36.51 -6.11 7.15
C MET A 605 -36.49 -4.87 6.23
N PRO A 606 -37.54 -4.63 5.43
CA PRO A 606 -37.59 -3.53 4.47
C PRO A 606 -37.43 -2.12 5.06
N PRO A 607 -36.94 -1.12 4.28
CA PRO A 607 -36.70 0.26 4.74
C PRO A 607 -37.89 1.01 5.41
N LEU A 608 -39.14 0.64 5.10
CA LEU A 608 -40.34 1.18 5.75
C LEU A 608 -40.67 0.53 7.10
N GLN A 609 -40.14 -0.66 7.37
CA GLN A 609 -40.40 -1.42 8.60
C GLN A 609 -39.33 -1.15 9.68
N MET A 610 -38.14 -0.69 9.29
CA MET A 610 -37.09 -0.31 10.24
C MET A 610 -37.54 0.86 11.14
N PRO A 611 -37.41 0.74 12.47
CA PRO A 611 -37.49 1.87 13.39
C PRO A 611 -36.49 2.96 13.00
N ARG A 612 -36.80 4.23 13.31
CA ARG A 612 -36.03 5.40 12.84
C ARG A 612 -35.47 6.18 14.01
N THR A 613 -34.28 6.75 13.81
CA THR A 613 -33.69 7.72 14.74
C THR A 613 -34.56 8.98 14.83
N ALA A 614 -34.60 9.61 16.01
CA ALA A 614 -35.19 10.94 16.18
C ALA A 614 -34.33 12.01 15.48
N ALA A 615 -33.00 11.87 15.55
CA ALA A 615 -32.06 12.62 14.75
C ALA A 615 -32.26 12.31 13.25
N ASN A 616 -32.40 13.36 12.45
CA ASN A 616 -32.55 13.28 11.01
C ASN A 616 -31.95 14.51 10.34
N VAL A 617 -31.50 14.37 9.09
CA VAL A 617 -30.76 15.41 8.34
C VAL A 617 -31.36 15.59 6.95
N PRO A 618 -31.75 16.81 6.55
CA PRO A 618 -32.18 17.10 5.18
C PRO A 618 -30.98 17.18 4.24
N TRP A 619 -31.06 16.52 3.09
CA TRP A 619 -30.05 16.59 2.02
C TRP A 619 -30.72 16.97 0.69
N THR A 620 -30.41 18.17 0.20
CA THR A 620 -30.81 18.63 -1.13
C THR A 620 -29.69 18.38 -2.13
N VAL A 621 -30.03 17.82 -3.29
CA VAL A 621 -29.14 17.49 -4.41
C VAL A 621 -29.68 18.13 -5.68
N THR A 622 -28.86 18.86 -6.45
CA THR A 622 -29.28 19.65 -7.63
C THR A 622 -28.99 18.97 -8.98
N SER A 623 -29.67 19.40 -10.04
CA SER A 623 -29.39 18.99 -11.42
C SER A 623 -28.13 19.60 -12.04
N THR A 624 -27.46 20.50 -11.32
CA THR A 624 -26.23 21.16 -11.74
C THR A 624 -24.97 20.55 -11.11
N GLU A 625 -25.11 19.75 -10.06
CA GLU A 625 -24.01 18.95 -9.49
C GLU A 625 -23.57 17.83 -10.45
N PRO A 626 -22.28 17.48 -10.51
CA PRO A 626 -21.76 16.37 -11.33
C PRO A 626 -22.40 15.01 -11.01
N LEU A 627 -22.44 14.15 -12.03
CA LEU A 627 -22.81 12.73 -11.92
C LEU A 627 -21.56 11.91 -11.50
N ASP A 628 -21.24 12.01 -10.22
CA ASP A 628 -20.10 11.41 -9.52
C ASP A 628 -20.50 11.19 -8.04
N TRP A 629 -19.56 10.88 -7.14
CA TRP A 629 -19.75 10.83 -5.70
C TRP A 629 -20.28 12.15 -5.13
N ALA A 630 -21.50 12.11 -4.59
CA ALA A 630 -22.04 13.18 -3.75
C ALA A 630 -22.04 12.73 -2.28
N SER A 631 -21.53 13.59 -1.39
CA SER A 631 -21.58 13.42 0.06
C SER A 631 -22.83 14.07 0.63
N SER A 632 -23.44 13.44 1.64
CA SER A 632 -24.42 14.10 2.49
C SER A 632 -23.80 15.23 3.32
N PRO A 633 -24.63 16.11 3.91
CA PRO A 633 -24.26 16.89 5.09
C PRO A 633 -23.89 15.97 6.26
N ASP A 634 -23.37 16.56 7.34
CA ASP A 634 -22.94 15.82 8.52
C ASP A 634 -24.10 15.04 9.18
N LEU A 635 -23.87 13.73 9.35
CA LEU A 635 -24.76 12.76 9.97
C LEU A 635 -24.33 12.39 11.39
N SER A 636 -23.36 13.09 11.99
CA SER A 636 -22.80 12.78 13.31
C SER A 636 -23.86 12.39 14.34
N ARG A 637 -24.90 13.23 14.51
CA ARG A 637 -26.03 12.99 15.43
C ARG A 637 -26.88 11.76 15.08
N VAL A 638 -27.04 11.45 13.80
CA VAL A 638 -27.80 10.28 13.33
C VAL A 638 -27.04 9.00 13.66
N VAL A 639 -25.73 8.99 13.41
CA VAL A 639 -24.86 7.84 13.75
C VAL A 639 -24.70 7.71 15.28
N GLN A 640 -24.56 8.83 16.01
CA GLN A 640 -24.49 8.85 17.47
C GLN A 640 -25.72 8.18 18.11
N GLU A 641 -26.93 8.45 17.61
CA GLU A 641 -28.15 7.83 18.15
C GLU A 641 -28.20 6.30 17.90
N VAL A 642 -27.54 5.80 16.84
CA VAL A 642 -27.44 4.35 16.57
C VAL A 642 -26.36 3.69 17.44
N VAL A 643 -25.19 4.31 17.61
CA VAL A 643 -24.09 3.72 18.39
C VAL A 643 -24.23 3.92 19.92
N ASN A 644 -25.12 4.83 20.35
CA ASN A 644 -25.50 4.97 21.76
C ASN A 644 -26.54 3.93 22.22
N ARG A 645 -27.01 3.03 21.34
CA ARG A 645 -28.01 2.02 21.69
C ARG A 645 -27.41 0.94 22.60
N PRO A 646 -28.13 0.45 23.63
CA PRO A 646 -27.54 -0.31 24.73
C PRO A 646 -27.02 -1.71 24.37
N ALA A 647 -27.30 -2.23 23.17
CA ALA A 647 -26.71 -3.47 22.65
C ALA A 647 -25.89 -3.24 21.36
N TRP A 648 -25.49 -2.00 21.08
CA TRP A 648 -24.51 -1.71 20.02
C TRP A 648 -23.15 -2.34 20.35
N GLN A 649 -22.51 -2.93 19.33
CA GLN A 649 -21.20 -3.57 19.42
C GLN A 649 -20.40 -3.24 18.15
N SER A 650 -19.06 -3.15 18.26
CA SER A 650 -18.20 -3.03 17.08
C SER A 650 -18.45 -4.21 16.14
N GLY A 651 -18.58 -3.93 14.85
CA GLY A 651 -18.86 -4.95 13.83
C GLY A 651 -20.35 -5.27 13.65
N ASN A 652 -21.25 -4.66 14.44
CA ASN A 652 -22.67 -4.61 14.08
C ASN A 652 -22.87 -3.86 12.75
N ALA A 653 -24.00 -4.08 12.10
CA ALA A 653 -24.36 -3.28 10.93
C ALA A 653 -24.93 -1.90 11.32
N LEU A 654 -24.83 -0.93 10.42
CA LEU A 654 -25.56 0.33 10.49
C LEU A 654 -26.36 0.50 9.20
N ALA A 655 -27.63 0.92 9.29
CA ALA A 655 -28.44 1.22 8.10
C ALA A 655 -28.92 2.67 8.11
N LEU A 656 -28.85 3.31 6.95
CA LEU A 656 -29.36 4.65 6.67
C LEU A 656 -30.56 4.57 5.73
N LEU A 657 -31.54 5.44 5.98
CA LEU A 657 -32.86 5.46 5.35
C LEU A 657 -33.06 6.83 4.71
N LEU A 658 -32.93 6.89 3.39
CA LEU A 658 -33.02 8.10 2.59
C LEU A 658 -34.43 8.24 2.01
N THR A 659 -35.25 9.04 2.67
CA THR A 659 -36.70 9.15 2.40
C THR A 659 -36.99 10.44 1.64
N SER A 660 -37.74 10.40 0.55
CA SER A 660 -38.04 11.64 -0.18
C SER A 660 -39.03 12.53 0.56
N ASP A 661 -38.74 13.83 0.60
CA ASP A 661 -39.66 14.83 1.18
C ASP A 661 -40.91 14.96 0.28
N PRO A 662 -42.14 14.84 0.84
CA PRO A 662 -43.38 14.88 0.08
C PRO A 662 -43.67 16.25 -0.57
N ALA A 663 -43.00 17.33 -0.17
CA ALA A 663 -43.18 18.65 -0.76
C ALA A 663 -42.47 18.84 -2.12
N ASN A 664 -41.54 17.94 -2.49
CA ASN A 664 -40.79 18.02 -3.74
C ASN A 664 -41.09 16.87 -4.74
N ALA A 665 -40.74 17.10 -6.00
CA ALA A 665 -41.02 16.21 -7.12
C ALA A 665 -39.76 16.02 -7.98
N GLY A 666 -39.52 14.78 -8.42
CA GLY A 666 -38.31 14.36 -9.10
C GLY A 666 -37.50 13.34 -8.31
N TYR A 667 -36.52 12.72 -8.96
CA TYR A 667 -35.62 11.72 -8.36
C TYR A 667 -34.24 11.84 -8.99
N PHE A 668 -33.19 11.51 -8.23
CA PHE A 668 -31.90 11.08 -8.81
C PHE A 668 -31.73 9.58 -8.63
N ASP A 669 -30.88 9.00 -9.47
CA ASP A 669 -30.40 7.64 -9.33
C ASP A 669 -28.94 7.67 -8.86
N ALA A 670 -28.63 6.88 -7.84
CA ALA A 670 -27.27 6.49 -7.49
C ALA A 670 -27.04 5.03 -7.91
N LEU A 671 -25.80 4.59 -8.08
CA LEU A 671 -25.53 3.16 -8.32
C LEU A 671 -25.82 2.33 -7.06
N ALA A 672 -26.55 1.23 -7.25
CA ALA A 672 -26.76 0.20 -6.24
C ALA A 672 -25.72 -0.92 -6.37
N TYR A 673 -25.69 -1.83 -5.41
CA TYR A 673 -24.80 -2.99 -5.45
C TYR A 673 -24.93 -3.83 -6.74
N GLU A 674 -26.15 -4.08 -7.21
CA GLU A 674 -26.43 -4.79 -8.48
C GLU A 674 -25.88 -4.07 -9.72
N GLY A 675 -25.80 -2.74 -9.67
CA GLY A 675 -25.34 -1.92 -10.78
C GLY A 675 -23.84 -1.89 -10.88
N ASN A 676 -23.16 -1.61 -9.76
CA ASN A 676 -21.73 -1.83 -9.61
C ASN A 676 -21.34 -1.83 -8.12
N PRO A 677 -20.87 -2.97 -7.56
CA PRO A 677 -20.42 -3.05 -6.16
C PRO A 677 -19.37 -2.01 -5.75
N VAL A 678 -18.52 -1.55 -6.67
CA VAL A 678 -17.45 -0.55 -6.41
C VAL A 678 -18.02 0.85 -6.13
N PHE A 679 -19.18 1.16 -6.72
CA PHE A 679 -19.86 2.45 -6.65
C PHE A 679 -21.14 2.44 -5.81
N ALA A 680 -21.49 1.29 -5.22
CA ALA A 680 -22.50 1.16 -4.19
C ALA A 680 -22.22 2.10 -3.00
N ALA A 681 -23.26 2.43 -2.23
CA ALA A 681 -23.19 3.44 -1.18
C ALA A 681 -22.03 3.21 -0.18
N LYS A 682 -21.41 4.31 0.27
CA LYS A 682 -20.31 4.31 1.25
C LYS A 682 -20.67 5.16 2.47
N LEU A 683 -20.12 4.78 3.62
CA LEU A 683 -20.25 5.48 4.89
C LEU A 683 -18.86 5.96 5.34
N SER A 684 -18.75 7.22 5.72
CA SER A 684 -17.59 7.78 6.42
C SER A 684 -18.03 8.13 7.85
N VAL A 685 -17.25 7.71 8.85
CA VAL A 685 -17.48 8.09 10.25
C VAL A 685 -16.16 8.44 10.91
N THR A 686 -16.05 9.67 11.43
CA THR A 686 -14.99 10.08 12.33
C THR A 686 -15.52 10.05 13.76
N TYR A 687 -14.81 9.40 14.67
CA TYR A 687 -15.15 9.36 16.09
C TYR A 687 -13.92 9.60 16.96
N ALA A 688 -14.15 9.99 18.22
CA ALA A 688 -13.12 10.15 19.23
C ALA A 688 -13.53 9.42 20.52
N ALA A 689 -12.53 9.06 21.34
CA ALA A 689 -12.79 8.70 22.73
C ALA A 689 -13.48 9.86 23.46
N CYS A 690 -14.52 9.57 24.23
CA CYS A 690 -15.24 10.58 25.00
C CYS A 690 -14.34 11.19 26.09
N LEU A 691 -14.42 12.51 26.28
CA LEU A 691 -13.71 13.21 27.34
C LEU A 691 -14.60 13.37 28.57
N ALA A 692 -14.01 13.59 29.75
CA ALA A 692 -14.74 13.81 31.01
C ALA A 692 -15.63 15.09 31.05
N ALA A 693 -15.72 15.82 29.93
CA ALA A 693 -16.61 16.97 29.73
C ALA A 693 -17.75 16.70 28.72
N ASP A 694 -17.77 15.54 28.05
CA ASP A 694 -18.80 15.18 27.08
C ASP A 694 -20.04 14.63 27.81
N ILE A 695 -21.01 15.51 28.09
CA ILE A 695 -22.29 15.17 28.74
C ILE A 695 -23.01 14.02 28.01
N ASP A 696 -22.99 14.02 26.67
CA ASP A 696 -23.62 12.97 25.83
C ASP A 696 -22.94 11.59 25.95
N CYS A 697 -21.81 11.48 26.66
CA CYS A 697 -21.09 10.22 26.94
C CYS A 697 -21.10 9.82 28.43
N SER A 698 -21.74 10.57 29.32
CA SER A 698 -21.54 10.44 30.78
C SER A 698 -22.24 9.22 31.41
N CYS A 699 -21.55 8.08 31.33
CA CYS A 699 -21.59 6.93 32.26
C CYS A 699 -22.96 6.30 32.57
N GLN A 700 -23.33 5.26 31.79
CA GLN A 700 -24.17 4.16 32.29
C GLN A 700 -23.27 3.01 32.75
N VAL A 701 -22.76 3.07 33.99
CA VAL A 701 -22.05 1.93 34.59
C VAL A 701 -23.09 0.91 35.04
N GLY A 702 -23.32 -0.14 34.24
CA GLY A 702 -24.32 -1.18 34.48
C GLY A 702 -24.00 -2.09 35.66
N VAL A 703 -24.01 -1.57 36.89
CA VAL A 703 -23.84 -2.37 38.12
C VAL A 703 -25.17 -3.02 38.49
N ASN A 704 -25.48 -4.16 37.85
CA ASN A 704 -26.64 -5.00 38.14
C ASN A 704 -26.58 -5.70 39.53
N ASP A 705 -25.83 -5.14 40.48
CA ASP A 705 -25.64 -5.67 41.83
C ASP A 705 -25.57 -4.55 42.87
N LEU A 706 -26.71 -4.30 43.51
CA LEU A 706 -26.87 -3.34 44.60
C LEU A 706 -26.01 -3.69 45.84
N LEU A 707 -25.62 -4.96 46.03
CA LEU A 707 -24.68 -5.37 47.09
C LEU A 707 -23.26 -4.91 46.76
N ALA A 708 -22.84 -4.93 45.50
CA ALA A 708 -21.50 -4.51 45.09
C ALA A 708 -21.29 -2.99 45.28
N VAL A 709 -22.27 -2.17 44.87
CA VAL A 709 -22.24 -0.71 45.08
C VAL A 709 -22.21 -0.38 46.57
N ALA A 710 -23.08 -1.01 47.37
CA ALA A 710 -23.12 -0.79 48.82
C ALA A 710 -21.84 -1.25 49.52
N ALA A 711 -21.24 -2.38 49.11
CA ALA A 711 -19.98 -2.87 49.65
C ALA A 711 -18.79 -1.94 49.35
N HIS A 712 -18.76 -1.30 48.17
CA HIS A 712 -17.76 -0.28 47.83
C HIS A 712 -17.80 0.90 48.81
N PHE A 713 -19.00 1.34 49.20
CA PHE A 713 -19.20 2.38 50.22
C PHE A 713 -19.19 1.87 51.67
N GLY A 714 -18.89 0.57 51.90
CA GLY A 714 -18.82 -0.04 53.22
C GLY A 714 -20.17 -0.17 53.95
N LEU A 715 -21.29 -0.06 53.24
CA LEU A 715 -22.65 -0.05 53.79
C LEU A 715 -23.18 -1.46 54.04
N VAL A 716 -23.97 -1.61 55.11
CA VAL A 716 -24.69 -2.86 55.41
C VAL A 716 -26.21 -2.66 55.28
N SER A 717 -26.97 -3.76 55.16
CA SER A 717 -28.44 -3.71 54.98
C SER A 717 -29.23 -3.12 56.16
N SER A 718 -28.57 -2.82 57.29
CA SER A 718 -29.13 -2.06 58.41
C SER A 718 -28.88 -0.55 58.35
N ASP A 719 -28.09 -0.04 57.40
CA ASP A 719 -27.81 1.39 57.28
C ASP A 719 -29.01 2.17 56.69
N PRO A 720 -29.29 3.39 57.19
CA PRO A 720 -30.24 4.31 56.55
C PRO A 720 -29.82 4.70 55.12
N ALA A 721 -28.55 4.53 54.77
CA ALA A 721 -28.01 4.72 53.44
C ALA A 721 -28.46 3.59 52.49
N TRP A 722 -28.32 2.32 52.90
CA TRP A 722 -28.71 1.15 52.11
C TRP A 722 -30.15 1.26 51.58
N ASN A 723 -31.08 1.59 52.47
CA ASN A 723 -32.50 1.68 52.10
C ASN A 723 -32.77 2.78 51.06
N ARG A 724 -32.06 3.91 51.11
CA ARG A 724 -32.18 4.97 50.08
C ARG A 724 -31.63 4.53 48.72
N LEU A 725 -30.57 3.72 48.69
CA LEU A 725 -30.04 3.18 47.44
C LEU A 725 -31.07 2.23 46.79
N TYR A 726 -31.81 1.48 47.60
CA TYR A 726 -32.91 0.61 47.16
C TYR A 726 -34.18 1.41 46.76
N ASP A 727 -34.51 2.49 47.48
CA ASP A 727 -35.65 3.37 47.16
C ASP A 727 -35.44 4.14 45.84
N LEU A 728 -34.18 4.39 45.44
CA LEU A 728 -33.81 5.01 44.16
C LEU A 728 -33.77 4.01 42.99
N ALA A 729 -33.47 2.74 43.25
CA ALA A 729 -33.35 1.66 42.26
C ALA A 729 -34.49 0.61 42.37
N PRO A 730 -35.76 0.98 42.10
CA PRO A 730 -36.94 0.17 42.44
C PRO A 730 -37.11 -1.12 41.62
N ASP A 731 -36.37 -1.29 40.52
CA ASP A 731 -36.31 -2.50 39.70
C ASP A 731 -35.01 -3.31 39.87
N GLY A 732 -34.09 -2.83 40.71
CA GLY A 732 -32.78 -3.42 40.97
C GLY A 732 -31.64 -2.89 40.08
N VAL A 733 -31.90 -1.91 39.20
CA VAL A 733 -30.88 -1.23 38.41
C VAL A 733 -30.54 0.12 39.05
N ILE A 734 -29.25 0.38 39.28
CA ILE A 734 -28.74 1.67 39.77
C ILE A 734 -27.98 2.34 38.63
N ASP A 735 -28.22 3.64 38.38
CA ASP A 735 -27.40 4.44 37.48
C ASP A 735 -26.44 5.42 38.19
N VAL A 736 -25.57 6.09 37.45
CA VAL A 736 -24.55 6.98 38.01
C VAL A 736 -25.15 8.28 38.56
N ALA A 737 -26.32 8.72 38.11
CA ALA A 737 -27.04 9.83 38.72
C ALA A 737 -27.62 9.42 40.08
N ASP A 738 -28.13 8.19 40.23
CA ASP A 738 -28.55 7.65 41.53
C ASP A 738 -27.38 7.48 42.49
N VAL A 739 -26.24 6.94 42.04
CA VAL A 739 -25.01 6.87 42.86
C VAL A 739 -24.55 8.27 43.27
N ALA A 740 -24.54 9.25 42.36
CA ALA A 740 -24.13 10.62 42.67
C ALA A 740 -25.10 11.32 43.63
N ALA A 741 -26.42 11.11 43.47
CA ALA A 741 -27.44 11.63 44.37
C ALA A 741 -27.32 11.00 45.78
N ALA A 742 -27.07 9.69 45.86
CA ALA A 742 -26.87 8.96 47.10
C ALA A 742 -25.58 9.40 47.82
N ALA A 743 -24.43 9.41 47.12
CA ALA A 743 -23.14 9.84 47.65
C ALA A 743 -23.18 11.31 48.13
N GLY A 744 -23.78 12.19 47.33
CA GLY A 744 -24.03 13.59 47.70
C GLY A 744 -24.93 13.74 48.93
N ALA A 745 -25.94 12.87 49.09
CA ALA A 745 -26.81 12.82 50.27
C ALA A 745 -26.15 12.21 51.53
N TRP A 746 -24.94 11.63 51.40
CA TRP A 746 -24.13 11.09 52.50
C TRP A 746 -22.82 11.86 52.73
N GLY A 747 -22.51 12.84 51.89
CA GLY A 747 -21.30 13.67 52.01
C GLY A 747 -20.00 12.97 51.56
N GLN A 748 -20.11 11.84 50.87
CA GLN A 748 -18.98 11.13 50.28
C GLN A 748 -18.75 11.64 48.85
N TRP A 749 -17.51 11.99 48.51
CA TRP A 749 -17.11 12.40 47.15
C TRP A 749 -15.77 11.76 46.82
N GLY A 750 -15.78 10.79 45.90
CA GLY A 750 -14.58 10.08 45.50
C GLY A 750 -14.85 8.67 44.97
N CYS A 751 -15.27 8.59 43.70
CA CYS A 751 -14.94 7.45 42.85
C CYS A 751 -13.95 7.97 41.78
N GLN A 752 -12.97 7.15 41.42
CA GLN A 752 -12.23 7.28 40.15
C GLN A 752 -12.82 6.31 39.14
#